data_AF-A0A8H4THD3-F1
#
_entry.id   AF-A0A8H4THD3-F1
#
_cell.length_a   1.000
_cell.length_b   1.000
_cell.length_c   1.000
_cell.angle_alpha   90.00
_cell.angle_beta   90.00
_cell.angle_gamma   90.00
#
_symmetry.space_group_name_H-M   'P 1'
#
loop_
_entity.id
_entity.type
_entity.pdbx_description
1 polymer ?
#
loop_
_entity_poly.entity_id
_entity_poly.type
_entity_poly.pdbx_seq_one_letter_code
_entity_poly.pdbx_strand_id
1 'polypeptide(L)'
;MPSQRRGLSHYTKVAAGALSLIPLSTLASPASRGKKVFSHYMVGDSTAQHRQKDIKDAKAVGIDGFSLNIGKPNPDFVRSTMNDMFDFAAGQDFGLHISMDVWAAGDVPDKKGVPDYKSLFVDFLGHAAYERGSNGFPMVTTFADGGTNNKTWEDWRDQFANEVFLIPNLDGIPGYWEWNEGWWEHRGNVVDGLFTWESAWPLRKGVGGAFPGDIAPDLPLMKGCEANDKKYMIPLSPLQYKDSYGANLYRAGDVNLPIRMQNILSHRDDIHYVNIMTWNDGPESHYIGDVWPEQNDAPTPAHYMTLPHKGWLPLIGSFNTAFKGDGVMKPHGGETVTGAFWYKSILSDTKCTASAKAVGIEEKYMSKPEFYDTARDLGTYAIVLPQGASGWSLKVSSGGKADTITGLKGGLNYGNTGLRAGAQSIQVIDSSGKVVATAGGGRCVYGGDACPDCIYNVNPNVVQFTSGNLPASSKCDEKCKAKEGGGSGDWGETTKDGKCGKDHGNTNCIGSELGSCCSADGECGMSNAHCGTGCQLPAGYCFQGKEKQTVGGDDDDHGLVSKDDPDAMWPPYLKDAICNIDFCTTDPTLLTKRWIQSGAATWFNNYMDQHSVEGWATKFFTRVKNATTINYNCATVNSPNCRIPEDEDCPDYFPPSAYYVHYQMGSLYDGLNQIWSNMLDESVGKLTTKIPDIVKAYGTPEEDTNALILNMFVGVLTSLAGISGGIKDVVPNNPLGKFVNPLTAVSGVFAQAAAADGSVEGLSPEDLEKSLDENWGKMFTAVMNSIKVTLNAVFNGKLPNGWEKEITPENYVKMWLLEGDWMNVAVINEMVDLYVNNTQDRFAEFATVRAMKSRNKENYSLLVAPRSCISEEKCKTFDGAYFYKDHCLAFGWQAIARMTPIISVRFESKDLTELRHYFPDMNGGLVNNFDCAPYAREHPEECYGGSGFNGRPEECAELPEPQIPTHDDLNIKNPMKYPRCFFNLPTIQWQQCK
;
A
#
# COMPACT_ATOMS: atom_id res chain seq x y z
N MET A 1 -0.11 37.34 62.92
CA MET A 1 -1.17 38.39 62.96
C MET A 1 -0.66 39.61 62.19
N PRO A 2 -1.50 40.43 61.53
CA PRO A 2 -2.75 40.09 60.82
C PRO A 2 -3.00 40.94 59.52
N SER A 3 -4.05 40.56 58.75
CA SER A 3 -5.07 41.43 58.08
C SER A 3 -4.69 42.28 56.85
N GLN A 4 -5.57 42.66 55.90
CA GLN A 4 -6.97 42.38 55.51
C GLN A 4 -7.27 43.16 54.19
N ARG A 5 -8.13 42.59 53.33
CA ARG A 5 -9.29 43.17 52.57
C ARG A 5 -9.26 44.59 51.95
N ARG A 6 -9.67 44.65 50.67
CA ARG A 6 -10.71 45.52 50.01
C ARG A 6 -10.69 45.21 48.50
N GLY A 7 -11.76 45.16 47.70
CA GLY A 7 -13.20 45.41 47.86
C GLY A 7 -13.90 45.20 46.50
N LEU A 8 -15.18 44.84 46.53
CA LEU A 8 -16.09 44.62 45.39
C LEU A 8 -16.72 45.93 44.86
N SER A 9 -17.25 45.83 43.63
CA SER A 9 -18.47 46.48 43.09
C SER A 9 -18.30 47.64 42.10
N HIS A 10 -18.80 47.42 40.88
CA HIS A 10 -19.66 48.36 40.15
C HIS A 10 -20.25 47.65 38.93
N TYR A 11 -21.52 47.27 38.96
CA TYR A 11 -22.41 47.18 37.77
C TYR A 11 -23.86 47.03 38.21
N THR A 12 -24.69 48.07 38.04
CA THR A 12 -26.12 47.95 37.66
C THR A 12 -26.78 49.32 37.40
N LYS A 13 -27.49 49.42 36.26
CA LYS A 13 -28.72 50.20 35.90
C LYS A 13 -28.78 50.29 34.36
N VAL A 14 -29.50 49.43 33.62
CA VAL A 14 -30.97 49.31 33.31
C VAL A 14 -31.54 50.43 32.42
N ALA A 15 -31.98 50.06 31.20
CA ALA A 15 -33.29 50.34 30.55
C ALA A 15 -33.19 49.96 29.05
N ALA A 16 -33.82 48.88 28.57
CA ALA A 16 -35.21 48.76 28.08
C ALA A 16 -35.43 49.31 26.65
N GLY A 17 -35.77 48.41 25.71
CA GLY A 17 -36.44 48.78 24.45
C GLY A 17 -36.07 47.96 23.21
N ALA A 18 -36.68 46.78 23.03
CA ALA A 18 -37.19 46.28 21.73
C ALA A 18 -37.75 44.86 21.92
N LEU A 19 -39.07 44.74 22.03
CA LEU A 19 -39.76 43.49 21.75
C LEU A 19 -39.64 43.22 20.24
N SER A 20 -38.97 42.14 19.88
CA SER A 20 -39.19 41.46 18.61
C SER A 20 -39.44 39.99 18.94
N LEU A 21 -40.56 39.48 18.46
CA LEU A 21 -41.02 38.10 18.59
C LEU A 21 -39.91 37.13 18.15
N ILE A 22 -39.25 36.49 19.12
CA ILE A 22 -38.45 35.30 18.86
C ILE A 22 -39.38 34.10 19.11
N PRO A 23 -39.53 33.19 18.14
CA PRO A 23 -40.33 31.99 18.34
C PRO A 23 -39.76 31.20 19.51
N LEU A 24 -40.64 30.54 20.25
CA LEU A 24 -40.34 29.67 21.39
C LEU A 24 -39.38 28.56 20.94
N SER A 25 -38.07 28.85 20.88
CA SER A 25 -37.03 27.84 20.73
C SER A 25 -36.99 27.09 22.04
N THR A 26 -37.40 25.83 21.95
CA THR A 26 -37.24 24.78 22.95
C THR A 26 -35.92 24.97 23.69
N LEU A 27 -36.01 25.31 24.98
CA LEU A 27 -34.91 25.15 25.93
C LEU A 27 -34.43 23.71 25.79
N ALA A 28 -33.26 23.51 25.18
CA ALA A 28 -32.60 22.22 25.17
C ALA A 28 -32.44 21.79 26.63
N SER A 29 -32.93 20.60 26.96
CA SER A 29 -32.71 19.99 28.27
C SER A 29 -31.20 19.96 28.57
N PRO A 30 -30.75 20.20 29.81
CA PRO A 30 -29.34 20.13 30.20
C PRO A 30 -28.63 18.80 29.83
N ALA A 31 -29.40 17.75 29.51
CA ALA A 31 -28.95 16.41 29.11
C ALA A 31 -28.50 16.26 27.63
N SER A 32 -28.34 17.35 26.85
CA SER A 32 -27.91 17.29 25.44
C SER A 32 -26.42 17.59 25.19
N ARG A 33 -25.67 18.05 26.20
CA ARG A 33 -24.29 18.49 26.01
C ARG A 33 -23.37 17.29 25.77
N GLY A 34 -22.80 17.18 24.57
CA GLY A 34 -21.74 16.21 24.23
C GLY A 34 -22.19 14.96 23.46
N LYS A 35 -23.47 14.82 23.09
CA LYS A 35 -23.92 13.71 22.23
C LYS A 35 -23.64 13.99 20.76
N LYS A 36 -23.07 13.01 20.05
CA LYS A 36 -22.79 13.10 18.61
C LYS A 36 -23.23 11.85 17.86
N VAL A 37 -23.58 12.02 16.59
CA VAL A 37 -23.87 10.94 15.65
C VAL A 37 -22.84 10.96 14.54
N PHE A 38 -22.10 9.88 14.41
CA PHE A 38 -21.18 9.64 13.30
C PHE A 38 -21.80 8.64 12.32
N SER A 39 -21.30 8.63 11.09
CA SER A 39 -21.51 7.51 10.18
C SER A 39 -20.17 6.95 9.78
N HIS A 40 -20.06 5.63 9.81
CA HIS A 40 -18.87 4.92 9.35
C HIS A 40 -18.75 5.07 7.83
N TYR A 41 -17.58 5.47 7.35
CA TYR A 41 -17.35 5.87 5.96
C TYR A 41 -16.15 5.11 5.40
N MET A 42 -16.35 4.34 4.34
CA MET A 42 -15.28 3.59 3.66
C MET A 42 -14.44 4.57 2.84
N VAL A 43 -13.17 4.72 3.22
CA VAL A 43 -12.22 5.57 2.48
C VAL A 43 -11.80 4.86 1.20
N GLY A 44 -12.20 5.43 0.07
CA GLY A 44 -11.84 4.99 -1.28
C GLY A 44 -11.39 6.16 -2.15
N ASP A 45 -11.26 5.91 -3.43
CA ASP A 45 -10.80 6.80 -4.50
C ASP A 45 -11.94 7.52 -5.24
N SER A 46 -13.04 7.84 -4.54
CA SER A 46 -14.12 8.70 -5.09
C SER A 46 -13.58 10.03 -5.64
N THR A 47 -14.43 10.79 -6.32
CA THR A 47 -14.07 12.16 -6.68
C THR A 47 -14.25 13.12 -5.49
N ALA A 48 -13.53 14.23 -5.49
CA ALA A 48 -13.70 15.28 -4.49
C ALA A 48 -15.16 15.77 -4.43
N GLN A 49 -15.81 15.92 -5.59
CA GLN A 49 -17.20 16.37 -5.69
C GLN A 49 -18.17 15.39 -5.03
N HIS A 50 -17.95 14.09 -5.21
CA HIS A 50 -18.74 13.02 -4.56
C HIS A 50 -18.59 13.07 -3.04
N ARG A 51 -17.37 13.20 -2.52
CA ARG A 51 -17.13 13.33 -1.07
C ARG A 51 -17.73 14.59 -0.46
N GLN A 52 -17.65 15.72 -1.16
CA GLN A 52 -18.29 16.96 -0.72
C GLN A 52 -19.81 16.83 -0.66
N LYS A 53 -20.40 16.11 -1.62
CA LYS A 53 -21.82 15.78 -1.61
C LYS A 53 -22.18 14.89 -0.43
N ASP A 54 -21.37 13.87 -0.15
CA ASP A 54 -21.57 13.00 1.01
C ASP A 54 -21.60 13.79 2.33
N ILE A 55 -20.62 14.68 2.55
CA ILE A 55 -20.56 15.53 3.75
C ILE A 55 -21.79 16.44 3.85
N LYS A 56 -22.22 17.06 2.74
CA LYS A 56 -23.41 17.91 2.70
C LYS A 56 -24.69 17.14 3.04
N ASP A 57 -24.88 15.98 2.41
CA ASP A 57 -26.08 15.15 2.60
C ASP A 57 -26.12 14.58 4.03
N ALA A 58 -24.98 14.15 4.58
CA ALA A 58 -24.88 13.66 5.95
C ALA A 58 -25.22 14.76 6.97
N LYS A 59 -24.63 15.94 6.80
CA LYS A 59 -24.91 17.09 7.66
C LYS A 59 -26.38 17.51 7.60
N ALA A 60 -27.02 17.43 6.43
CA ALA A 60 -28.43 17.80 6.24
C ALA A 60 -29.40 16.92 7.06
N VAL A 61 -28.98 15.72 7.46
CA VAL A 61 -29.74 14.83 8.35
C VAL A 61 -29.16 14.78 9.76
N GLY A 62 -28.31 15.74 10.13
CA GLY A 62 -27.80 15.90 11.48
C GLY A 62 -26.79 14.82 11.89
N ILE A 63 -26.09 14.19 10.94
CA ILE A 63 -24.85 13.49 11.23
C ILE A 63 -23.77 14.55 11.48
N ASP A 64 -23.06 14.41 12.59
CA ASP A 64 -22.05 15.37 13.07
C ASP A 64 -20.67 15.11 12.45
N GLY A 65 -20.46 13.93 11.86
CA GLY A 65 -19.16 13.58 11.29
C GLY A 65 -19.07 12.19 10.68
N PHE A 66 -17.90 11.87 10.12
CA PHE A 66 -17.58 10.53 9.62
C PHE A 66 -16.46 9.86 10.42
N SER A 67 -16.65 8.56 10.69
CA SER A 67 -15.61 7.64 11.14
C SER A 67 -14.95 7.05 9.89
N LEU A 68 -13.78 7.57 9.50
CA LEU A 68 -13.10 7.24 8.26
C LEU A 68 -12.44 5.85 8.38
N ASN A 69 -13.10 4.82 7.86
CA ASN A 69 -12.59 3.46 7.80
C ASN A 69 -11.50 3.36 6.74
N ILE A 70 -10.30 2.99 7.18
CA ILE A 70 -9.11 2.89 6.33
C ILE A 70 -8.54 1.48 6.44
N GLY A 71 -8.66 0.70 5.37
CA GLY A 71 -8.07 -0.64 5.23
C GLY A 71 -6.55 -0.62 5.24
N LYS A 72 -5.93 0.01 4.23
CA LYS A 72 -4.47 0.18 4.15
C LYS A 72 -4.13 1.67 4.24
N PRO A 73 -3.20 2.10 5.11
CA PRO A 73 -2.87 3.53 5.26
C PRO A 73 -1.89 4.07 4.20
N ASN A 74 -1.16 3.20 3.49
CA ASN A 74 -0.06 3.60 2.60
C ASN A 74 -0.44 3.97 1.15
N PRO A 75 -1.53 3.48 0.54
CA PRO A 75 -1.88 3.89 -0.82
C PRO A 75 -2.08 5.41 -0.94
N ASP A 76 -1.51 6.01 -1.99
CA ASP A 76 -1.50 7.46 -2.19
C ASP A 76 -2.90 8.10 -2.18
N PHE A 77 -3.90 7.38 -2.69
CA PHE A 77 -5.29 7.86 -2.75
C PHE A 77 -5.86 8.12 -1.35
N VAL A 78 -5.41 7.41 -0.31
CA VAL A 78 -5.93 7.57 1.06
C VAL A 78 -5.66 8.97 1.57
N ARG A 79 -4.42 9.44 1.41
CA ARG A 79 -4.01 10.78 1.84
C ARG A 79 -4.69 11.86 1.02
N SER A 80 -4.80 11.66 -0.30
CA SER A 80 -5.50 12.56 -1.20
C SER A 80 -6.98 12.72 -0.80
N THR A 81 -7.68 11.59 -0.61
CA THR A 81 -9.07 11.56 -0.16
C THR A 81 -9.24 12.24 1.20
N MET A 82 -8.35 11.97 2.16
CA MET A 82 -8.41 12.60 3.47
C MET A 82 -8.20 14.12 3.38
N ASN A 83 -7.17 14.59 2.68
CA ASN A 83 -6.93 16.03 2.49
C ASN A 83 -8.19 16.74 1.97
N ASP A 84 -8.80 16.23 0.90
CA ASP A 84 -10.02 16.81 0.33
C ASP A 84 -11.19 16.86 1.31
N MET A 85 -11.40 15.79 2.10
CA MET A 85 -12.48 15.73 3.08
C MET A 85 -12.25 16.67 4.25
N PHE A 86 -11.03 16.67 4.81
CA PHE A 86 -10.65 17.51 5.94
C PHE A 86 -10.72 19.00 5.57
N ASP A 87 -10.16 19.38 4.43
CA ASP A 87 -10.19 20.76 3.94
C ASP A 87 -11.62 21.25 3.70
N PHE A 88 -12.47 20.40 3.11
CA PHE A 88 -13.86 20.76 2.91
C PHE A 88 -14.64 20.84 4.22
N ALA A 89 -14.42 19.90 5.15
CA ALA A 89 -15.12 19.87 6.43
C ALA A 89 -14.71 21.03 7.36
N ALA A 90 -13.54 21.63 7.15
CA ALA A 90 -13.07 22.78 7.92
C ALA A 90 -14.08 23.93 7.87
N GLY A 91 -14.51 24.38 9.05
CA GLY A 91 -15.49 25.46 9.17
C GLY A 91 -16.93 25.07 8.83
N GLN A 92 -17.21 23.79 8.54
CA GLN A 92 -18.55 23.30 8.26
C GLN A 92 -19.24 22.64 9.45
N ASP A 93 -18.68 22.71 10.67
CA ASP A 93 -19.25 22.05 11.85
C ASP A 93 -19.55 20.56 11.57
N PHE A 94 -18.58 19.90 10.94
CA PHE A 94 -18.62 18.49 10.58
C PHE A 94 -17.26 17.87 10.89
N GLY A 95 -17.23 16.90 11.80
CA GLY A 95 -16.01 16.30 12.30
C GLY A 95 -15.59 15.07 11.50
N LEU A 96 -14.29 14.87 11.33
CA LEU A 96 -13.74 13.64 10.77
C LEU A 96 -12.76 13.02 11.76
N HIS A 97 -12.80 11.71 11.93
CA HIS A 97 -11.78 10.98 12.68
C HIS A 97 -11.39 9.70 11.98
N ILE A 98 -10.18 9.23 12.27
CA ILE A 98 -9.66 7.99 11.70
C ILE A 98 -10.26 6.80 12.45
N SER A 99 -10.83 5.86 11.68
CA SER A 99 -11.23 4.54 12.13
C SER A 99 -10.32 3.49 11.50
N MET A 100 -9.40 2.92 12.26
CA MET A 100 -8.44 1.95 11.72
C MET A 100 -9.12 0.61 11.42
N ASP A 101 -9.02 0.13 10.19
CA ASP A 101 -9.48 -1.20 9.81
C ASP A 101 -8.34 -2.21 9.85
N VAL A 102 -7.92 -2.50 11.08
CA VAL A 102 -6.84 -3.45 11.41
C VAL A 102 -7.18 -4.91 11.07
N TRP A 103 -8.40 -5.19 10.59
CA TRP A 103 -8.79 -6.48 10.04
C TRP A 103 -8.60 -6.52 8.53
N ALA A 104 -9.03 -5.47 7.81
CA ALA A 104 -8.91 -5.36 6.35
C ALA A 104 -7.51 -4.92 5.88
N ALA A 105 -6.58 -4.69 6.79
CA ALA A 105 -5.23 -4.19 6.48
C ALA A 105 -4.28 -5.18 5.78
N GLY A 106 -4.82 -6.17 5.08
CA GLY A 106 -4.08 -7.16 4.30
C GLY A 106 -3.77 -8.45 5.06
N ASP A 107 -3.42 -9.49 4.30
CA ASP A 107 -2.88 -10.74 4.83
C ASP A 107 -1.35 -10.69 4.89
N VAL A 108 -0.75 -11.61 5.65
CA VAL A 108 0.70 -11.77 5.75
C VAL A 108 1.30 -11.94 4.34
N PRO A 109 2.41 -11.27 3.98
CA PRO A 109 3.29 -10.45 4.84
C PRO A 109 2.92 -8.96 4.94
N ASP A 110 1.90 -8.48 4.21
CA ASP A 110 1.57 -7.05 4.12
C ASP A 110 0.49 -6.60 5.14
N LYS A 111 0.11 -7.46 6.08
CA LYS A 111 -0.86 -7.13 7.15
C LYS A 111 -0.38 -5.94 7.96
N LYS A 112 -1.15 -4.85 7.96
CA LYS A 112 -0.86 -3.67 8.80
C LYS A 112 -1.50 -3.79 10.18
N GLY A 113 -0.79 -3.29 11.17
CA GLY A 113 -1.27 -3.12 12.53
C GLY A 113 -1.50 -1.65 12.87
N VAL A 114 -1.91 -1.41 14.12
CA VAL A 114 -2.08 -0.07 14.68
C VAL A 114 -0.87 0.87 14.43
N PRO A 115 0.41 0.41 14.56
CA PRO A 115 1.57 1.28 14.32
C PRO A 115 1.67 1.85 12.89
N ASP A 116 1.18 1.14 11.88
CA ASP A 116 1.31 1.54 10.47
C ASP A 116 0.48 2.79 10.12
N TYR A 117 -0.55 3.09 10.90
CA TYR A 117 -1.38 4.28 10.71
C TYR A 117 -0.73 5.55 11.26
N LYS A 118 0.41 5.45 11.97
CA LYS A 118 1.07 6.58 12.64
C LYS A 118 1.22 7.80 11.74
N SER A 119 1.64 7.59 10.49
CA SER A 119 1.88 8.69 9.56
C SER A 119 0.60 9.47 9.24
N LEU A 120 -0.56 8.82 9.13
CA LEU A 120 -1.83 9.50 8.97
C LEU A 120 -2.21 10.30 10.22
N PHE A 121 -1.98 9.76 11.41
CA PHE A 121 -2.24 10.51 12.64
C PHE A 121 -1.36 11.75 12.75
N VAL A 122 -0.05 11.63 12.52
CA VAL A 122 0.88 12.78 12.56
C VAL A 122 0.41 13.92 11.66
N ASP A 123 -0.09 13.60 10.46
CA ASP A 123 -0.47 14.62 9.48
C ASP A 123 -1.86 15.24 9.74
N PHE A 124 -2.81 14.48 10.31
CA PHE A 124 -4.20 14.92 10.42
C PHE A 124 -4.66 15.30 11.83
N LEU A 125 -4.01 14.85 12.91
CA LEU A 125 -4.49 15.09 14.29
C LEU A 125 -4.59 16.58 14.66
N GLY A 126 -3.77 17.42 14.05
CA GLY A 126 -3.79 18.88 14.22
C GLY A 126 -4.88 19.60 13.42
N HIS A 127 -5.57 18.91 12.52
CA HIS A 127 -6.50 19.53 11.58
C HIS A 127 -7.74 20.10 12.28
N ALA A 128 -8.23 21.27 11.82
CA ALA A 128 -9.36 21.97 12.46
C ALA A 128 -10.69 21.20 12.39
N ALA A 129 -10.86 20.39 11.35
CA ALA A 129 -12.01 19.50 11.17
C ALA A 129 -11.85 18.14 11.87
N TYR A 130 -10.72 17.87 12.54
CA TYR A 130 -10.52 16.62 13.24
C TYR A 130 -11.40 16.56 14.50
N GLU A 131 -12.22 15.52 14.58
CA GLU A 131 -13.19 15.33 15.66
C GLU A 131 -12.48 15.06 17.00
N ARG A 132 -12.99 15.67 18.08
CA ARG A 132 -12.35 15.63 19.41
C ARG A 132 -13.29 15.00 20.42
N GLY A 133 -12.74 14.12 21.24
CA GLY A 133 -13.43 13.50 22.36
C GLY A 133 -13.81 14.48 23.46
N SER A 134 -14.49 13.97 24.49
CA SER A 134 -14.95 14.77 25.63
C SER A 134 -13.82 15.39 26.45
N ASN A 135 -12.60 14.86 26.35
CA ASN A 135 -11.39 15.41 26.98
C ASN A 135 -10.65 16.44 26.09
N GLY A 136 -11.15 16.72 24.88
CA GLY A 136 -10.55 17.65 23.93
C GLY A 136 -9.45 17.04 23.05
N PHE A 137 -9.07 15.78 23.27
CA PHE A 137 -8.10 15.09 22.43
C PHE A 137 -8.74 14.51 21.17
N PRO A 138 -7.98 14.33 20.08
CA PRO A 138 -8.50 13.75 18.85
C PRO A 138 -9.09 12.36 19.04
N MET A 139 -10.30 12.15 18.51
CA MET A 139 -11.01 10.87 18.60
C MET A 139 -10.40 9.83 17.67
N VAL A 140 -10.30 8.58 18.12
CA VAL A 140 -9.82 7.46 17.31
C VAL A 140 -10.68 6.23 17.55
N THR A 141 -11.10 5.56 16.48
CA THR A 141 -11.88 4.31 16.55
C THR A 141 -11.21 3.18 15.77
N THR A 142 -11.74 1.97 15.88
CA THR A 142 -11.33 0.83 15.04
C THR A 142 -12.53 0.04 14.53
N PHE A 143 -12.37 -0.64 13.40
CA PHE A 143 -13.36 -1.62 12.92
C PHE A 143 -13.30 -2.92 13.73
N ALA A 144 -12.11 -3.35 14.17
CA ALA A 144 -11.90 -4.56 14.97
C ALA A 144 -10.72 -4.37 15.95
N ASP A 145 -10.44 -5.38 16.77
CA ASP A 145 -9.31 -5.38 17.70
C ASP A 145 -7.97 -5.68 17.00
N GLY A 146 -8.01 -6.28 15.81
CA GLY A 146 -6.84 -6.56 14.98
C GLY A 146 -5.86 -7.60 15.57
N GLY A 147 -6.25 -8.32 16.63
CA GLY A 147 -5.36 -9.22 17.38
C GLY A 147 -4.33 -8.49 18.24
N THR A 148 -4.57 -7.20 18.54
CA THR A 148 -3.64 -6.37 19.31
C THR A 148 -3.78 -6.61 20.82
N ASN A 149 -2.65 -6.52 21.54
CA ASN A 149 -2.64 -6.58 23.00
C ASN A 149 -2.55 -5.18 23.62
N ASN A 150 -2.72 -5.06 24.93
CA ASN A 150 -2.66 -3.77 25.61
C ASN A 150 -1.34 -3.06 25.41
N LYS A 151 -0.21 -3.79 25.39
CA LYS A 151 1.11 -3.19 25.22
C LYS A 151 1.23 -2.49 23.88
N THR A 152 0.70 -3.06 22.81
CA THR A 152 0.63 -2.41 21.49
C THR A 152 -0.15 -1.10 21.53
N TRP A 153 -1.27 -1.06 22.24
CA TRP A 153 -2.07 0.15 22.40
C TRP A 153 -1.39 1.21 23.28
N GLU A 154 -0.80 0.81 24.39
CA GLU A 154 0.00 1.67 25.27
C GLU A 154 1.17 2.28 24.48
N ASP A 155 1.97 1.46 23.80
CA ASP A 155 3.10 1.91 22.98
C ASP A 155 2.68 2.84 21.84
N TRP A 156 1.49 2.62 21.26
CA TRP A 156 0.93 3.51 20.26
C TRP A 156 0.47 4.84 20.85
N ARG A 157 -0.24 4.84 21.98
CA ARG A 157 -0.69 6.08 22.65
C ARG A 157 0.48 6.90 23.17
N ASP A 158 1.53 6.26 23.67
CA ASP A 158 2.74 6.91 24.17
C ASP A 158 3.45 7.71 23.06
N GLN A 159 3.38 7.27 21.80
CA GLN A 159 3.91 8.03 20.65
C GLN A 159 3.20 9.37 20.44
N PHE A 160 2.00 9.53 20.98
CA PHE A 160 1.22 10.77 20.97
C PHE A 160 1.08 11.38 22.37
N ALA A 161 2.02 11.09 23.27
CA ALA A 161 2.02 11.59 24.66
C ALA A 161 0.71 11.31 25.42
N ASN A 162 -0.01 10.24 25.05
CA ASN A 162 -1.36 9.91 25.53
C ASN A 162 -2.43 10.99 25.24
N GLU A 163 -2.18 11.91 24.30
CA GLU A 163 -3.09 12.98 23.87
C GLU A 163 -4.03 12.52 22.73
N VAL A 164 -4.63 11.34 22.89
CA VAL A 164 -5.63 10.76 21.97
C VAL A 164 -6.83 10.23 22.76
N PHE A 165 -8.01 10.29 22.17
CA PHE A 165 -9.27 9.80 22.75
C PHE A 165 -9.72 8.51 22.05
N LEU A 166 -9.38 7.37 22.63
CA LEU A 166 -9.48 6.06 21.99
C LEU A 166 -10.79 5.33 22.35
N ILE A 167 -11.60 4.99 21.34
CA ILE A 167 -12.84 4.22 21.45
C ILE A 167 -12.79 3.04 20.45
N PRO A 168 -12.08 1.96 20.76
CA PRO A 168 -11.88 0.86 19.82
C PRO A 168 -13.09 -0.08 19.79
N ASN A 169 -13.28 -0.78 18.66
CA ASN A 169 -14.08 -1.99 18.62
C ASN A 169 -13.25 -3.18 19.09
N LEU A 170 -13.72 -3.88 20.14
CA LEU A 170 -13.06 -5.04 20.73
C LEU A 170 -13.94 -6.31 20.75
N ASP A 171 -14.95 -6.38 19.86
CA ASP A 171 -15.94 -7.47 19.79
C ASP A 171 -15.35 -8.89 19.79
N GLY A 172 -14.14 -9.07 19.23
CA GLY A 172 -13.44 -10.35 19.11
C GLY A 172 -12.67 -10.80 20.36
N ILE A 173 -12.56 -9.97 21.39
CA ILE A 173 -11.77 -10.28 22.59
C ILE A 173 -12.60 -11.07 23.62
N PRO A 174 -12.10 -12.22 24.12
CA PRO A 174 -12.77 -12.96 25.19
C PRO A 174 -13.07 -12.10 26.42
N GLY A 175 -14.28 -12.23 26.96
CA GLY A 175 -14.73 -11.49 28.15
C GLY A 175 -15.21 -10.05 27.90
N TYR A 176 -15.10 -9.54 26.66
CA TYR A 176 -15.57 -8.20 26.30
C TYR A 176 -17.05 -8.00 26.63
N TRP A 177 -17.91 -8.92 26.21
CA TRP A 177 -19.37 -8.84 26.35
C TRP A 177 -19.90 -9.08 27.78
N GLU A 178 -19.07 -9.52 28.72
CA GLU A 178 -19.51 -10.13 29.99
C GLU A 178 -19.48 -9.19 31.19
N TRP A 179 -19.00 -7.94 31.05
CA TRP A 179 -18.82 -7.01 32.17
C TRP A 179 -17.98 -7.64 33.31
N ASN A 180 -16.82 -8.19 32.97
CA ASN A 180 -15.93 -8.78 33.97
C ASN A 180 -15.02 -7.70 34.58
N GLU A 181 -14.96 -7.57 35.92
CA GLU A 181 -14.05 -6.63 36.61
C GLU A 181 -12.59 -6.81 36.17
N GLY A 182 -12.14 -8.06 35.99
CA GLY A 182 -10.79 -8.37 35.52
C GLY A 182 -10.50 -7.90 34.10
N TRP A 183 -11.53 -7.71 33.26
CA TRP A 183 -11.36 -7.10 31.94
C TRP A 183 -11.00 -5.62 32.06
N TRP A 184 -11.70 -4.89 32.96
CA TRP A 184 -11.45 -3.47 33.21
C TRP A 184 -10.13 -3.23 33.94
N GLU A 185 -9.77 -4.06 34.92
CA GLU A 185 -8.45 -4.00 35.59
C GLU A 185 -7.30 -4.14 34.58
N HIS A 186 -7.48 -5.00 33.57
CA HIS A 186 -6.46 -5.23 32.57
C HIS A 186 -6.45 -4.12 31.50
N ARG A 187 -7.60 -3.70 30.95
CA ARG A 187 -7.68 -2.89 29.72
C ARG A 187 -8.27 -1.49 29.90
N GLY A 188 -8.95 -1.22 31.02
CA GLY A 188 -9.70 0.03 31.24
C GLY A 188 -8.84 1.30 31.23
N ASN A 189 -7.55 1.17 31.55
CA ASN A 189 -6.59 2.28 31.53
C ASN A 189 -6.14 2.66 30.11
N VAL A 190 -6.29 1.75 29.16
CA VAL A 190 -5.83 1.92 27.77
C VAL A 190 -6.85 2.67 26.91
N VAL A 191 -8.14 2.55 27.24
CA VAL A 191 -9.25 3.09 26.43
C VAL A 191 -9.94 4.25 27.12
N ASP A 192 -10.52 5.16 26.33
CA ASP A 192 -11.37 6.26 26.81
C ASP A 192 -12.87 5.98 26.63
N GLY A 193 -13.18 4.95 25.84
CA GLY A 193 -14.51 4.43 25.62
C GLY A 193 -14.50 3.12 24.85
N LEU A 194 -15.69 2.60 24.55
CA LEU A 194 -15.88 1.38 23.76
C LEU A 194 -16.90 1.59 22.65
N PHE A 195 -16.67 0.88 21.55
CA PHE A 195 -17.53 0.80 20.37
C PHE A 195 -17.82 -0.68 20.07
N THR A 196 -19.01 -0.99 19.57
CA THR A 196 -19.41 -2.34 19.14
C THR A 196 -19.85 -2.34 17.69
N TRP A 197 -19.60 -3.43 16.97
CA TRP A 197 -20.05 -3.63 15.59
C TRP A 197 -21.15 -4.69 15.53
N GLU A 198 -20.89 -5.85 16.13
CA GLU A 198 -21.74 -7.04 16.02
C GLU A 198 -23.10 -6.90 16.71
N SER A 199 -23.24 -5.98 17.68
CA SER A 199 -24.50 -5.73 18.38
C SER A 199 -25.56 -5.04 17.52
N ALA A 200 -25.19 -4.49 16.35
CA ALA A 200 -26.10 -3.77 15.45
C ALA A 200 -27.23 -4.64 14.88
N TRP A 201 -27.05 -5.96 14.89
CA TRP A 201 -27.90 -6.92 14.21
C TRP A 201 -28.23 -8.14 15.08
N PRO A 202 -29.21 -8.96 14.68
CA PRO A 202 -29.51 -10.21 15.35
C PRO A 202 -28.32 -11.18 15.43
N LEU A 203 -28.40 -12.08 16.41
CA LEU A 203 -27.38 -13.05 16.79
C LEU A 203 -26.88 -13.86 15.58
N ARG A 204 -25.57 -13.82 15.35
CA ARG A 204 -24.86 -14.68 14.39
C ARG A 204 -23.60 -15.23 15.06
N LYS A 205 -23.40 -16.55 14.99
CA LYS A 205 -22.21 -17.24 15.53
C LYS A 205 -21.89 -16.87 17.01
N GLY A 206 -22.93 -16.62 17.81
CA GLY A 206 -22.81 -16.34 19.25
C GLY A 206 -22.71 -14.86 19.64
N VAL A 207 -22.73 -13.92 18.69
CA VAL A 207 -22.62 -12.48 18.97
C VAL A 207 -23.75 -11.70 18.27
N GLY A 208 -24.31 -10.69 18.93
CA GLY A 208 -25.43 -9.87 18.43
C GLY A 208 -26.71 -9.96 19.28
N GLY A 209 -27.74 -9.22 18.87
CA GLY A 209 -29.02 -9.11 19.59
C GLY A 209 -29.86 -10.38 19.51
N ALA A 210 -30.63 -10.70 20.55
CA ALA A 210 -31.51 -11.87 20.55
C ALA A 210 -32.65 -11.76 19.52
N PHE A 211 -33.00 -10.54 19.12
CA PHE A 211 -34.04 -10.22 18.14
C PHE A 211 -33.71 -8.89 17.42
N PRO A 212 -34.41 -8.56 16.31
CA PRO A 212 -34.20 -7.31 15.60
C PRO A 212 -34.35 -6.08 16.50
N GLY A 213 -33.31 -5.25 16.53
CA GLY A 213 -33.21 -4.01 17.29
C GLY A 213 -32.89 -4.18 18.78
N ASP A 214 -32.60 -5.40 19.23
CA ASP A 214 -32.18 -5.68 20.61
C ASP A 214 -30.84 -4.99 20.93
N ILE A 215 -30.79 -4.29 22.07
CA ILE A 215 -29.59 -3.64 22.62
C ILE A 215 -29.08 -4.36 23.87
N ALA A 216 -29.67 -5.49 24.26
CA ALA A 216 -29.25 -6.25 25.43
C ALA A 216 -27.73 -6.57 25.44
N PRO A 217 -27.07 -6.89 24.31
CA PRO A 217 -25.61 -7.07 24.27
C PRO A 217 -24.81 -5.80 24.63
N ASP A 218 -25.38 -4.61 24.39
CA ASP A 218 -24.74 -3.33 24.67
C ASP A 218 -24.80 -2.96 26.16
N LEU A 219 -25.83 -3.41 26.88
CA LEU A 219 -26.09 -3.00 28.27
C LEU A 219 -24.95 -3.28 29.26
N PRO A 220 -24.27 -4.45 29.25
CA PRO A 220 -23.13 -4.70 30.13
C PRO A 220 -21.96 -3.74 29.84
N LEU A 221 -21.70 -3.44 28.57
CA LEU A 221 -20.64 -2.52 28.15
C LEU A 221 -20.95 -1.09 28.56
N MET A 222 -22.19 -0.64 28.36
CA MET A 222 -22.67 0.68 28.79
C MET A 222 -22.47 0.88 30.31
N LYS A 223 -22.87 -0.11 31.12
CA LYS A 223 -22.67 -0.10 32.57
C LYS A 223 -21.19 -0.09 32.97
N GLY A 224 -20.36 -0.87 32.25
CA GLY A 224 -18.92 -0.91 32.47
C GLY A 224 -18.26 0.44 32.19
N CYS A 225 -18.63 1.07 31.07
CA CYS A 225 -18.16 2.41 30.73
C CYS A 225 -18.60 3.45 31.77
N GLU A 226 -19.87 3.44 32.17
CA GLU A 226 -20.39 4.34 33.21
C GLU A 226 -19.62 4.18 34.53
N ALA A 227 -19.43 2.94 35.00
CA ALA A 227 -18.73 2.65 36.25
C ALA A 227 -17.24 3.10 36.26
N ASN A 228 -16.63 3.26 35.09
CA ASN A 228 -15.22 3.63 34.93
C ASN A 228 -15.02 5.03 34.32
N ASP A 229 -16.06 5.86 34.26
CA ASP A 229 -16.07 7.20 33.64
C ASP A 229 -15.55 7.20 32.18
N LYS A 230 -15.92 6.15 31.43
CA LYS A 230 -15.61 5.97 30.00
C LYS A 230 -16.83 6.22 29.14
N LYS A 231 -16.63 6.42 27.83
CA LYS A 231 -17.71 6.72 26.88
C LYS A 231 -18.15 5.47 26.11
N TYR A 232 -19.42 5.46 25.69
CA TYR A 232 -19.95 4.36 24.87
C TYR A 232 -20.46 4.90 23.54
N MET A 233 -20.02 4.25 22.46
CA MET A 233 -20.48 4.47 21.10
C MET A 233 -21.30 3.27 20.65
N ILE A 234 -22.61 3.45 20.46
CA ILE A 234 -23.51 2.37 20.05
C ILE A 234 -23.67 2.34 18.52
N PRO A 235 -23.68 1.15 17.88
CA PRO A 235 -23.92 1.07 16.45
C PRO A 235 -25.42 1.18 16.12
N LEU A 236 -25.73 1.73 14.95
CA LEU A 236 -27.07 1.75 14.37
C LEU A 236 -27.01 1.29 12.91
N SER A 237 -27.70 0.21 12.56
CA SER A 237 -27.71 -0.32 11.19
C SER A 237 -29.09 -0.88 10.83
N PRO A 238 -29.53 -0.79 9.55
CA PRO A 238 -30.77 -1.41 9.15
C PRO A 238 -30.67 -2.94 9.06
N LEU A 239 -29.65 -3.47 8.37
CA LEU A 239 -29.48 -4.89 8.08
C LEU A 239 -28.04 -5.19 7.68
N GLN A 240 -27.72 -6.43 7.33
CA GLN A 240 -26.46 -6.73 6.61
C GLN A 240 -26.76 -7.78 5.55
N TYR A 241 -26.38 -7.51 4.31
CA TYR A 241 -26.37 -8.51 3.23
C TYR A 241 -25.04 -8.39 2.50
N LYS A 242 -24.29 -9.49 2.50
CA LYS A 242 -22.96 -9.57 1.89
C LYS A 242 -22.90 -10.81 1.04
N ASP A 243 -22.58 -10.63 -0.23
CA ASP A 243 -22.43 -11.68 -1.22
C ASP A 243 -21.14 -11.45 -2.02
N SER A 244 -20.03 -11.33 -1.29
CA SER A 244 -18.71 -10.95 -1.80
C SER A 244 -17.62 -11.23 -0.76
N TYR A 245 -16.35 -11.14 -1.20
CA TYR A 245 -15.17 -11.21 -0.32
C TYR A 245 -15.16 -12.44 0.62
N GLY A 246 -15.54 -13.60 0.08
CA GLY A 246 -15.56 -14.87 0.83
C GLY A 246 -16.76 -15.06 1.75
N ALA A 247 -17.74 -14.14 1.74
CA ALA A 247 -18.95 -14.22 2.54
C ALA A 247 -20.21 -14.17 1.68
N ASN A 248 -21.17 -15.04 2.00
CA ASN A 248 -22.53 -15.05 1.45
C ASN A 248 -23.49 -15.19 2.65
N LEU A 249 -23.98 -14.07 3.19
CA LEU A 249 -24.75 -14.02 4.44
C LEU A 249 -25.82 -12.92 4.44
N TYR A 250 -26.86 -13.13 5.24
CA TYR A 250 -27.91 -12.16 5.52
C TYR A 250 -28.19 -12.04 7.02
N ARG A 251 -28.28 -10.82 7.54
CA ARG A 251 -28.77 -10.51 8.89
C ARG A 251 -30.05 -9.70 8.79
N ALA A 252 -31.10 -10.22 9.43
CA ALA A 252 -32.46 -9.78 9.23
C ALA A 252 -32.67 -8.28 9.45
N GLY A 253 -33.23 -7.63 8.44
CA GLY A 253 -33.32 -6.19 8.30
C GLY A 253 -34.68 -5.54 8.43
N ASP A 254 -35.72 -6.32 8.76
CA ASP A 254 -37.12 -5.89 8.77
C ASP A 254 -37.31 -4.72 9.76
N VAL A 255 -37.78 -4.99 10.97
CA VAL A 255 -38.02 -3.97 12.00
C VAL A 255 -36.76 -3.59 12.80
N ASN A 256 -35.58 -4.06 12.39
CA ASN A 256 -34.32 -3.86 13.13
C ASN A 256 -34.02 -2.37 13.36
N LEU A 257 -34.03 -1.55 12.30
CA LEU A 257 -33.76 -0.12 12.37
C LEU A 257 -34.70 0.63 13.35
N PRO A 258 -36.04 0.61 13.18
CA PRO A 258 -36.93 1.40 14.05
C PRO A 258 -36.98 0.90 15.49
N ILE A 259 -36.88 -0.42 15.72
CA ILE A 259 -36.82 -0.96 17.09
C ILE A 259 -35.51 -0.54 17.76
N ARG A 260 -34.37 -0.63 17.06
CA ARG A 260 -33.09 -0.20 17.62
C ARG A 260 -33.07 1.29 17.94
N MET A 261 -33.61 2.13 17.05
CA MET A 261 -33.79 3.56 17.31
C MET A 261 -34.58 3.81 18.60
N GLN A 262 -35.70 3.11 18.80
CA GLN A 262 -36.52 3.24 20.01
C GLN A 262 -35.76 2.79 21.27
N ASN A 263 -35.05 1.67 21.18
CA ASN A 263 -34.28 1.12 22.30
C ASN A 263 -33.10 2.02 22.68
N ILE A 264 -32.40 2.58 21.70
CA ILE A 264 -31.35 3.60 21.89
C ILE A 264 -31.92 4.84 22.56
N LEU A 265 -33.05 5.37 22.07
CA LEU A 265 -33.68 6.56 22.66
C LEU A 265 -34.16 6.32 24.09
N SER A 266 -34.51 5.07 24.44
CA SER A 266 -34.91 4.70 25.81
C SER A 266 -33.73 4.64 26.78
N HIS A 267 -32.50 4.48 26.28
CA HIS A 267 -31.25 4.52 27.05
C HIS A 267 -30.36 5.69 26.60
N ARG A 268 -31.00 6.74 26.06
CA ARG A 268 -30.31 7.87 25.42
C ARG A 268 -29.26 8.46 26.34
N ASP A 269 -29.56 8.60 27.62
CA ASP A 269 -28.71 9.34 28.56
C ASP A 269 -27.38 8.63 28.84
N ASP A 270 -27.36 7.29 28.77
CA ASP A 270 -26.18 6.45 28.97
C ASP A 270 -25.26 6.39 27.72
N ILE A 271 -25.82 6.73 26.55
CA ILE A 271 -25.15 6.63 25.25
C ILE A 271 -24.58 7.98 24.86
N HIS A 272 -23.28 8.04 24.56
CA HIS A 272 -22.61 9.29 24.22
C HIS A 272 -22.54 9.50 22.71
N TYR A 273 -22.25 8.44 21.97
CA TYR A 273 -22.11 8.49 20.53
C TYR A 273 -22.96 7.42 19.86
N VAL A 274 -23.49 7.72 18.69
CA VAL A 274 -24.06 6.72 17.77
C VAL A 274 -23.15 6.64 16.56
N ASN A 275 -22.78 5.43 16.13
CA ASN A 275 -22.12 5.21 14.85
C ASN A 275 -23.10 4.51 13.90
N ILE A 276 -23.47 5.18 12.81
CA ILE A 276 -24.35 4.60 11.79
C ILE A 276 -23.50 3.73 10.86
N MET A 277 -23.90 2.47 10.71
CA MET A 277 -23.23 1.47 9.90
C MET A 277 -24.09 1.18 8.66
N THR A 278 -23.78 1.80 7.52
CA THR A 278 -22.64 2.70 7.20
C THR A 278 -23.09 3.82 6.24
N TRP A 279 -22.22 4.77 5.89
CA TRP A 279 -22.53 5.76 4.86
C TRP A 279 -22.51 5.14 3.45
N ASN A 280 -21.42 4.47 3.07
CA ASN A 280 -21.14 4.03 1.69
C ASN A 280 -20.59 2.59 1.56
N ASP A 281 -20.79 1.72 2.55
CA ASP A 281 -20.38 0.31 2.44
C ASP A 281 -21.39 -0.50 1.60
N GLY A 282 -21.25 -0.37 0.27
CA GLY A 282 -22.03 -1.09 -0.71
C GLY A 282 -21.98 -2.62 -0.55
N PRO A 283 -20.78 -3.24 -0.45
CA PRO A 283 -20.62 -4.70 -0.34
C PRO A 283 -21.36 -5.36 0.81
N GLU A 284 -21.71 -4.62 1.86
CA GLU A 284 -22.43 -5.17 3.01
C GLU A 284 -23.89 -4.71 3.09
N SER A 285 -24.35 -3.95 2.08
CA SER A 285 -25.75 -3.56 1.86
C SER A 285 -26.39 -2.77 3.01
N HIS A 286 -25.58 -2.21 3.90
CA HIS A 286 -26.06 -1.41 5.03
C HIS A 286 -25.73 0.07 4.91
N TYR A 287 -25.28 0.50 3.74
CA TYR A 287 -25.10 1.89 3.40
C TYR A 287 -26.42 2.68 3.44
N ILE A 288 -26.36 3.94 3.87
CA ILE A 288 -27.51 4.88 3.88
C ILE A 288 -27.32 6.07 2.95
N GLY A 289 -26.10 6.26 2.44
CA GLY A 289 -25.67 7.33 1.55
C GLY A 289 -25.58 6.90 0.09
N ASP A 290 -24.83 7.66 -0.69
CA ASP A 290 -24.49 7.29 -2.07
C ASP A 290 -23.33 6.27 -2.06
N VAL A 291 -23.37 5.31 -2.99
CA VAL A 291 -22.23 4.44 -3.29
C VAL A 291 -21.74 4.80 -4.69
N TRP A 292 -20.50 5.27 -4.76
CA TRP A 292 -19.93 5.82 -5.97
C TRP A 292 -19.19 4.73 -6.77
N PRO A 293 -19.34 4.67 -8.11
CA PRO A 293 -18.70 3.63 -8.92
C PRO A 293 -17.18 3.58 -8.78
N GLU A 294 -16.54 4.73 -8.52
CA GLU A 294 -15.09 4.79 -8.33
C GLU A 294 -14.67 4.03 -7.07
N GLN A 295 -15.45 4.08 -5.99
CA GLN A 295 -15.08 3.46 -4.71
C GLN A 295 -15.19 1.93 -4.69
N ASN A 296 -15.87 1.34 -5.66
CA ASN A 296 -16.08 -0.11 -5.72
C ASN A 296 -16.36 -0.58 -7.15
N ASP A 297 -15.33 -1.06 -7.82
CA ASP A 297 -15.36 -1.64 -9.17
C ASP A 297 -15.34 -3.18 -9.16
N ALA A 298 -15.38 -3.81 -7.98
CA ALA A 298 -15.34 -5.25 -7.85
C ALA A 298 -16.60 -5.87 -8.50
N PRO A 299 -16.45 -6.88 -9.38
CA PRO A 299 -17.58 -7.46 -10.11
C PRO A 299 -18.68 -7.99 -9.20
N THR A 300 -18.32 -8.69 -8.11
CA THR A 300 -19.30 -9.36 -7.24
C THR A 300 -20.24 -8.37 -6.53
N PRO A 301 -19.76 -7.35 -5.78
CA PRO A 301 -20.63 -6.35 -5.19
C PRO A 301 -21.46 -5.53 -6.19
N ALA A 302 -20.88 -5.20 -7.35
CA ALA A 302 -21.56 -4.41 -8.38
C ALA A 302 -22.87 -5.06 -8.87
N HIS A 303 -23.03 -6.38 -8.75
CA HIS A 303 -24.25 -7.09 -9.13
C HIS A 303 -25.48 -6.77 -8.26
N TYR A 304 -25.31 -6.49 -6.96
CA TYR A 304 -26.44 -6.28 -6.04
C TYR A 304 -26.53 -4.85 -5.47
N MET A 305 -25.48 -4.05 -5.55
CA MET A 305 -25.43 -2.67 -5.03
C MET A 305 -26.20 -1.63 -5.84
N THR A 306 -27.14 -2.04 -6.68
CA THR A 306 -27.85 -1.17 -7.63
C THR A 306 -29.12 -0.53 -7.04
N LEU A 307 -29.46 -0.85 -5.79
CA LEU A 307 -30.72 -0.46 -5.17
C LEU A 307 -30.58 0.83 -4.32
N PRO A 308 -31.61 1.70 -4.32
CA PRO A 308 -31.55 2.97 -3.61
C PRO A 308 -31.74 2.78 -2.10
N HIS A 309 -30.85 3.35 -1.28
CA HIS A 309 -30.91 3.28 0.20
C HIS A 309 -31.20 4.62 0.89
N LYS A 310 -31.08 5.74 0.17
CA LYS A 310 -31.27 7.09 0.72
C LYS A 310 -32.66 7.36 1.27
N GLY A 311 -33.63 6.48 1.01
CA GLY A 311 -34.96 6.55 1.60
C GLY A 311 -34.96 6.56 3.14
N TRP A 312 -33.94 6.01 3.79
CA TRP A 312 -33.80 6.06 5.25
C TRP A 312 -33.33 7.41 5.80
N LEU A 313 -32.67 8.26 4.99
CA LEU A 313 -32.02 9.49 5.48
C LEU A 313 -32.97 10.42 6.28
N PRO A 314 -34.22 10.68 5.85
CA PRO A 314 -35.11 11.52 6.64
C PRO A 314 -35.54 10.90 7.98
N LEU A 315 -35.74 9.58 8.01
CA LEU A 315 -36.03 8.85 9.25
C LEU A 315 -34.84 8.95 10.23
N ILE A 316 -33.62 8.79 9.70
CA ILE A 316 -32.38 8.98 10.44
C ILE A 316 -32.26 10.41 10.95
N GLY A 317 -32.62 11.43 10.18
CA GLY A 317 -32.64 12.82 10.63
C GLY A 317 -33.58 13.08 11.82
N SER A 318 -34.75 12.42 11.80
CA SER A 318 -35.69 12.44 12.92
C SER A 318 -35.09 11.80 14.18
N PHE A 319 -34.38 10.68 14.02
CA PHE A 319 -33.68 10.00 15.11
C PHE A 319 -32.51 10.82 15.65
N ASN A 320 -31.65 11.36 14.79
CA ASN A 320 -30.48 12.17 15.17
C ASN A 320 -30.91 13.39 15.99
N THR A 321 -31.99 14.04 15.57
CA THR A 321 -32.58 15.17 16.31
C THR A 321 -33.09 14.74 17.69
N ALA A 322 -33.77 13.59 17.79
CA ALA A 322 -34.26 13.07 19.06
C ALA A 322 -33.11 12.63 19.99
N PHE A 323 -32.13 11.92 19.46
CA PHE A 323 -30.96 11.43 20.20
C PHE A 323 -30.14 12.58 20.76
N LYS A 324 -29.93 13.65 19.98
CA LYS A 324 -29.22 14.85 20.48
C LYS A 324 -30.12 15.76 21.32
N GLY A 325 -31.44 15.66 21.15
CA GLY A 325 -32.46 16.50 21.79
C GLY A 325 -33.16 15.86 22.98
N ASP A 326 -34.49 15.79 22.92
CA ASP A 326 -35.38 15.42 24.02
C ASP A 326 -35.80 13.94 24.02
N GLY A 327 -35.18 13.11 23.17
CA GLY A 327 -35.56 11.71 22.99
C GLY A 327 -36.83 11.48 22.17
N VAL A 328 -37.47 12.55 21.65
CA VAL A 328 -38.74 12.45 20.94
C VAL A 328 -38.55 12.65 19.44
N MET A 329 -38.80 11.60 18.65
CA MET A 329 -38.77 11.68 17.19
C MET A 329 -39.92 12.56 16.66
N LYS A 330 -39.56 13.53 15.82
CA LYS A 330 -40.46 14.45 15.13
C LYS A 330 -40.14 14.43 13.63
N PRO A 331 -41.11 14.74 12.74
CA PRO A 331 -40.82 14.84 11.30
C PRO A 331 -39.60 15.73 11.02
N HIS A 332 -38.73 15.27 10.13
CA HIS A 332 -37.47 15.93 9.78
C HIS A 332 -37.69 17.05 8.76
N GLY A 333 -36.83 18.08 8.78
CA GLY A 333 -36.77 19.09 7.71
C GLY A 333 -38.01 19.98 7.54
N GLY A 334 -38.92 20.01 8.51
CA GLY A 334 -40.18 20.77 8.43
C GLY A 334 -41.29 20.06 7.66
N GLU A 335 -41.09 18.80 7.27
CA GLU A 335 -42.10 17.97 6.64
C GLU A 335 -43.27 17.66 7.58
N THR A 336 -44.45 17.38 7.02
CA THR A 336 -45.60 16.93 7.84
C THR A 336 -45.44 15.47 8.29
N VAL A 337 -44.85 14.65 7.42
CA VAL A 337 -44.57 13.24 7.68
C VAL A 337 -43.18 12.93 7.14
N THR A 338 -42.43 12.14 7.88
CA THR A 338 -41.12 11.65 7.45
C THR A 338 -41.06 10.15 7.63
N GLY A 339 -40.38 9.42 6.74
CA GLY A 339 -40.22 7.99 6.91
C GLY A 339 -39.61 7.29 5.72
N ALA A 340 -39.51 5.97 5.85
CA ALA A 340 -39.05 5.06 4.80
C ALA A 340 -39.96 3.83 4.71
N PHE A 341 -40.02 3.25 3.52
CA PHE A 341 -40.60 1.93 3.26
C PHE A 341 -39.57 1.09 2.51
N TRP A 342 -39.29 -0.11 2.99
CA TRP A 342 -38.28 -0.99 2.40
C TRP A 342 -38.71 -2.44 2.34
N TYR A 343 -38.17 -3.14 1.34
CA TYR A 343 -38.51 -4.53 1.05
C TYR A 343 -37.44 -5.14 0.14
N LYS A 344 -37.25 -6.46 0.21
CA LYS A 344 -36.37 -7.19 -0.73
C LYS A 344 -37.01 -7.32 -2.11
N SER A 345 -36.18 -7.41 -3.15
CA SER A 345 -36.65 -7.47 -4.54
C SER A 345 -37.14 -8.86 -4.98
N ILE A 346 -36.89 -9.91 -4.19
CA ILE A 346 -37.32 -11.29 -4.48
C ILE A 346 -38.10 -11.90 -3.32
N LEU A 347 -39.07 -12.77 -3.61
CA LEU A 347 -39.77 -13.57 -2.62
C LEU A 347 -38.89 -14.73 -2.13
N SER A 348 -39.24 -15.28 -0.97
CA SER A 348 -38.50 -16.37 -0.33
C SER A 348 -38.50 -17.66 -1.16
N ASP A 349 -39.53 -17.83 -2.01
CA ASP A 349 -39.72 -18.96 -2.92
C ASP A 349 -39.08 -18.77 -4.30
N THR A 350 -38.45 -17.61 -4.57
CA THR A 350 -37.77 -17.34 -5.83
C THR A 350 -36.66 -18.36 -6.10
N LYS A 351 -36.54 -18.78 -7.37
CA LYS A 351 -35.52 -19.70 -7.87
C LYS A 351 -34.61 -18.96 -8.84
N CYS A 352 -33.33 -18.87 -8.50
CA CYS A 352 -32.31 -18.36 -9.39
C CYS A 352 -31.59 -19.54 -10.06
N THR A 353 -31.71 -19.65 -11.38
CA THR A 353 -31.23 -20.81 -12.17
C THR A 353 -30.05 -20.49 -13.09
N ALA A 354 -29.57 -19.24 -13.08
CA ALA A 354 -28.36 -18.88 -13.80
C ALA A 354 -27.16 -19.66 -13.28
N SER A 355 -26.17 -19.92 -14.14
CA SER A 355 -24.89 -20.48 -13.69
C SER A 355 -23.89 -19.38 -13.41
N ALA A 356 -22.93 -19.63 -12.51
CA ALA A 356 -21.85 -18.71 -12.15
C ALA A 356 -21.12 -18.18 -13.40
N LYS A 357 -20.86 -19.07 -14.36
CA LYS A 357 -20.28 -18.74 -15.67
C LYS A 357 -21.13 -17.75 -16.49
N ALA A 358 -22.46 -17.88 -16.45
CA ALA A 358 -23.36 -17.06 -17.25
C ALA A 358 -23.48 -15.62 -16.73
N VAL A 359 -23.16 -15.41 -15.45
CA VAL A 359 -23.25 -14.12 -14.76
C VAL A 359 -21.88 -13.48 -14.46
N GLY A 360 -20.80 -14.26 -14.50
CA GLY A 360 -19.44 -13.76 -14.28
C GLY A 360 -19.04 -13.64 -12.80
N ILE A 361 -19.60 -14.47 -11.92
CA ILE A 361 -19.21 -14.54 -10.49
C ILE A 361 -18.83 -15.98 -10.09
N GLU A 362 -18.26 -16.16 -8.91
CA GLU A 362 -17.89 -17.48 -8.37
C GLU A 362 -19.11 -18.30 -7.93
N GLU A 363 -19.03 -19.63 -8.05
CA GLU A 363 -20.15 -20.56 -7.77
C GLU A 363 -20.71 -20.42 -6.34
N LYS A 364 -19.87 -20.07 -5.34
CA LYS A 364 -20.30 -19.92 -3.95
C LYS A 364 -21.33 -18.81 -3.74
N TYR A 365 -21.33 -17.79 -4.61
CA TYR A 365 -22.27 -16.66 -4.58
C TYR A 365 -23.58 -16.93 -5.35
N MET A 366 -23.70 -18.08 -6.01
CA MET A 366 -24.95 -18.51 -6.66
C MET A 366 -25.94 -19.15 -5.67
N SER A 367 -25.47 -19.49 -4.47
CA SER A 367 -26.26 -20.15 -3.43
C SER A 367 -27.02 -19.15 -2.56
N LYS A 368 -28.05 -19.62 -1.84
CA LYS A 368 -28.75 -18.80 -0.85
C LYS A 368 -27.78 -18.39 0.28
N PRO A 369 -27.79 -17.13 0.74
CA PRO A 369 -26.94 -16.70 1.83
C PRO A 369 -27.17 -17.48 3.13
N GLU A 370 -26.14 -17.52 3.98
CA GLU A 370 -26.27 -17.91 5.38
C GLU A 370 -27.43 -17.13 6.02
N PHE A 371 -28.30 -17.84 6.74
CA PHE A 371 -29.53 -17.29 7.35
C PHE A 371 -30.59 -16.73 6.37
N TYR A 372 -30.59 -17.13 5.10
CA TYR A 372 -31.63 -16.74 4.14
C TYR A 372 -33.06 -17.06 4.61
N ASP A 373 -33.27 -18.10 5.43
CA ASP A 373 -34.59 -18.43 5.98
C ASP A 373 -35.17 -17.35 6.90
N THR A 374 -34.33 -16.40 7.35
CA THR A 374 -34.77 -15.21 8.09
C THR A 374 -35.24 -14.07 7.18
N ALA A 375 -35.00 -14.15 5.87
CA ALA A 375 -35.45 -13.18 4.86
C ALA A 375 -36.92 -13.39 4.49
N ARG A 376 -37.81 -13.09 5.44
CA ARG A 376 -39.26 -13.25 5.30
C ARG A 376 -39.84 -12.34 4.22
N ASP A 377 -40.99 -12.73 3.67
CA ASP A 377 -41.72 -11.95 2.64
C ASP A 377 -42.52 -10.80 3.27
N LEU A 378 -41.79 -9.82 3.79
CA LEU A 378 -42.32 -8.66 4.49
C LEU A 378 -41.89 -7.36 3.80
N GLY A 379 -42.83 -6.42 3.67
CA GLY A 379 -42.51 -5.01 3.45
C GLY A 379 -42.49 -4.29 4.78
N THR A 380 -41.49 -3.46 5.05
CA THR A 380 -41.36 -2.78 6.34
C THR A 380 -41.49 -1.27 6.17
N TYR A 381 -42.29 -0.63 7.02
CA TYR A 381 -42.38 0.82 7.08
C TYR A 381 -41.93 1.34 8.44
N ALA A 382 -41.38 2.56 8.43
CA ALA A 382 -41.20 3.38 9.61
C ALA A 382 -41.49 4.83 9.25
N ILE A 383 -42.46 5.43 9.94
CA ILE A 383 -42.90 6.81 9.73
C ILE A 383 -42.92 7.56 11.06
N VAL A 384 -42.61 8.85 11.00
CA VAL A 384 -42.69 9.77 12.12
C VAL A 384 -43.81 10.77 11.82
N LEU A 385 -44.83 10.76 12.67
CA LEU A 385 -46.00 11.63 12.56
C LEU A 385 -45.90 12.81 13.54
N PRO A 386 -46.63 13.92 13.28
CA PRO A 386 -46.73 15.02 14.24
C PRO A 386 -47.21 14.54 15.60
N GLN A 387 -46.70 15.10 16.71
CA GLN A 387 -46.98 14.60 18.07
C GLN A 387 -48.47 14.54 18.43
N GLY A 388 -49.29 15.43 17.85
CA GLY A 388 -50.75 15.44 18.04
C GLY A 388 -51.54 14.54 17.08
N ALA A 389 -50.89 13.76 16.22
CA ALA A 389 -51.57 12.91 15.25
C ALA A 389 -52.37 11.80 15.94
N SER A 390 -53.66 11.71 15.59
CA SER A 390 -54.58 10.68 16.06
C SER A 390 -55.61 10.37 14.98
N GLY A 391 -55.97 9.10 14.80
CA GLY A 391 -56.91 8.66 13.76
C GLY A 391 -56.32 8.58 12.35
N TRP A 392 -54.99 8.61 12.22
CA TRP A 392 -54.29 8.48 10.93
C TRP A 392 -54.19 7.00 10.53
N SER A 393 -54.05 6.74 9.23
CA SER A 393 -53.95 5.39 8.67
C SER A 393 -52.94 5.28 7.52
N LEU A 394 -52.50 4.06 7.23
CA LEU A 394 -51.72 3.73 6.04
C LEU A 394 -52.57 2.90 5.10
N LYS A 395 -52.58 3.25 3.82
CA LYS A 395 -53.05 2.37 2.74
C LYS A 395 -51.84 1.74 2.07
N VAL A 396 -51.70 0.43 2.21
CA VAL A 396 -50.60 -0.35 1.66
C VAL A 396 -51.09 -1.03 0.38
N SER A 397 -50.28 -1.06 -0.67
CA SER A 397 -50.52 -1.84 -1.88
C SER A 397 -49.30 -2.68 -2.19
N SER A 398 -49.48 -4.00 -2.23
CA SER A 398 -48.43 -4.99 -2.51
C SER A 398 -48.90 -5.93 -3.61
N GLY A 399 -48.28 -5.87 -4.78
CA GLY A 399 -48.64 -6.72 -5.92
C GLY A 399 -50.10 -6.56 -6.36
N GLY A 400 -50.63 -5.34 -6.25
CA GLY A 400 -52.04 -5.02 -6.56
C GLY A 400 -53.05 -5.37 -5.45
N LYS A 401 -52.63 -6.02 -4.36
CA LYS A 401 -53.49 -6.23 -3.18
C LYS A 401 -53.35 -5.06 -2.22
N ALA A 402 -54.47 -4.43 -1.88
CA ALA A 402 -54.51 -3.35 -0.91
C ALA A 402 -54.82 -3.84 0.52
N ASP A 403 -54.21 -3.21 1.50
CA ASP A 403 -54.51 -3.36 2.93
C ASP A 403 -54.53 -1.98 3.61
N THR A 404 -55.12 -1.88 4.81
CA THR A 404 -55.18 -0.63 5.57
C THR A 404 -54.78 -0.85 7.02
N ILE A 405 -53.77 -0.09 7.47
CA ILE A 405 -53.32 -0.07 8.85
C ILE A 405 -53.91 1.17 9.51
N THR A 406 -54.63 1.00 10.62
CA THR A 406 -55.29 2.09 11.34
C THR A 406 -54.66 2.28 12.72
N GLY A 407 -55.00 3.39 13.39
CA GLY A 407 -54.57 3.63 14.77
C GLY A 407 -53.15 4.15 14.89
N LEU A 408 -52.63 4.84 13.86
CA LEU A 408 -51.33 5.50 13.95
C LEU A 408 -51.40 6.67 14.94
N LYS A 409 -50.30 6.87 15.67
CA LYS A 409 -50.17 7.88 16.73
C LYS A 409 -49.04 8.87 16.43
N GLY A 410 -48.98 9.99 17.13
CA GLY A 410 -47.85 10.91 17.03
C GLY A 410 -46.51 10.26 17.38
N GLY A 411 -45.43 10.72 16.74
CA GLY A 411 -44.09 10.14 16.87
C GLY A 411 -43.85 8.97 15.92
N LEU A 412 -42.89 8.11 16.27
CA LEU A 412 -42.49 6.95 15.47
C LEU A 412 -43.58 5.86 15.46
N ASN A 413 -43.96 5.42 14.26
CA ASN A 413 -44.79 4.25 14.00
C ASN A 413 -44.02 3.38 13.01
N TYR A 414 -44.00 2.07 13.24
CA TYR A 414 -43.35 1.13 12.35
C TYR A 414 -44.08 -0.21 12.36
N GLY A 415 -43.85 -1.03 11.34
CA GLY A 415 -44.40 -2.36 11.27
C GLY A 415 -44.14 -3.03 9.93
N ASN A 416 -44.62 -4.28 9.85
CA ASN A 416 -44.50 -5.12 8.67
C ASN A 416 -45.83 -5.23 7.93
N THR A 417 -45.74 -5.37 6.63
CA THR A 417 -46.83 -5.63 5.69
C THR A 417 -46.53 -6.94 4.96
N GLY A 418 -47.55 -7.61 4.43
CA GLY A 418 -47.30 -8.74 3.53
C GLY A 418 -46.61 -8.27 2.24
N LEU A 419 -45.67 -9.06 1.73
CA LEU A 419 -44.99 -8.82 0.46
C LEU A 419 -45.49 -9.78 -0.62
N ARG A 420 -45.72 -9.27 -1.83
CA ARG A 420 -46.21 -10.04 -2.99
C ARG A 420 -45.50 -9.56 -4.25
N ALA A 421 -45.34 -10.45 -5.23
CA ALA A 421 -44.78 -10.10 -6.53
C ALA A 421 -45.55 -8.93 -7.19
N GLY A 422 -44.83 -8.00 -7.81
CA GLY A 422 -45.33 -6.78 -8.42
C GLY A 422 -44.90 -5.50 -7.71
N ALA A 423 -45.54 -4.39 -8.07
CA ALA A 423 -45.24 -3.07 -7.51
C ALA A 423 -45.68 -2.94 -6.04
N GLN A 424 -44.91 -2.17 -5.27
CA GLN A 424 -45.14 -1.89 -3.85
C GLN A 424 -45.36 -0.40 -3.62
N SER A 425 -46.28 -0.04 -2.73
CA SER A 425 -46.48 1.35 -2.30
C SER A 425 -47.24 1.49 -0.99
N ILE A 426 -47.06 2.63 -0.32
CA ILE A 426 -47.79 3.05 0.87
C ILE A 426 -48.25 4.50 0.73
N GLN A 427 -49.47 4.79 1.15
CA GLN A 427 -50.00 6.15 1.30
C GLN A 427 -50.34 6.41 2.77
N VAL A 428 -49.91 7.54 3.31
CA VAL A 428 -50.27 8.04 4.64
C VAL A 428 -51.52 8.89 4.50
N ILE A 429 -52.56 8.57 5.26
CA ILE A 429 -53.85 9.23 5.24
C ILE A 429 -54.09 9.89 6.61
N ASP A 430 -54.32 11.20 6.61
CA ASP A 430 -54.61 11.95 7.83
C ASP A 430 -56.04 11.69 8.34
N SER A 431 -56.37 12.25 9.50
CA SER A 431 -57.70 12.11 10.12
C SER A 431 -58.84 12.73 9.29
N SER A 432 -58.55 13.53 8.27
CA SER A 432 -59.55 14.10 7.34
C SER A 432 -59.81 13.19 6.12
N GLY A 433 -59.05 12.11 5.98
CA GLY A 433 -59.10 11.23 4.81
C GLY A 433 -58.22 11.69 3.65
N LYS A 434 -57.34 12.69 3.85
CA LYS A 434 -56.44 13.20 2.81
C LYS A 434 -55.13 12.42 2.81
N VAL A 435 -54.65 12.08 1.61
CA VAL A 435 -53.28 11.55 1.43
C VAL A 435 -52.28 12.69 1.65
N VAL A 436 -51.40 12.53 2.64
CA VAL A 436 -50.42 13.56 3.04
C VAL A 436 -48.98 13.19 2.69
N ALA A 437 -48.68 11.90 2.55
CA ALA A 437 -47.40 11.41 2.07
C ALA A 437 -47.56 10.07 1.35
N THR A 438 -46.66 9.77 0.42
CA THR A 438 -46.64 8.50 -0.31
C THR A 438 -45.22 7.97 -0.41
N ALA A 439 -45.07 6.66 -0.38
CA ALA A 439 -43.82 5.95 -0.68
C ALA A 439 -44.11 4.87 -1.72
N GLY A 440 -43.28 4.78 -2.76
CA GLY A 440 -43.47 3.89 -3.89
C GLY A 440 -42.50 4.25 -5.01
N GLY A 441 -42.65 3.62 -6.18
CA GLY A 441 -41.75 3.86 -7.31
C GLY A 441 -40.45 3.05 -7.30
N GLY A 442 -40.26 2.24 -6.26
CA GLY A 442 -39.13 1.31 -6.16
C GLY A 442 -39.20 0.17 -7.17
N ARG A 443 -38.18 -0.70 -7.14
CA ARG A 443 -38.14 -1.91 -7.95
C ARG A 443 -39.32 -2.82 -7.61
N CYS A 444 -39.88 -3.53 -8.59
CA CYS A 444 -40.90 -4.53 -8.32
C CYS A 444 -40.33 -5.71 -7.52
N VAL A 445 -41.22 -6.44 -6.85
CA VAL A 445 -40.90 -7.72 -6.22
C VAL A 445 -41.13 -8.85 -7.21
N TYR A 446 -40.22 -9.83 -7.26
CA TYR A 446 -40.28 -10.98 -8.15
C TYR A 446 -40.42 -12.29 -7.36
N GLY A 447 -41.04 -13.32 -7.95
CA GLY A 447 -41.31 -14.61 -7.32
C GLY A 447 -41.23 -15.76 -8.33
N GLY A 448 -41.24 -17.01 -7.85
CA GLY A 448 -41.12 -18.18 -8.72
C GLY A 448 -39.80 -18.19 -9.49
N ASP A 449 -39.82 -18.38 -10.81
CA ASP A 449 -38.60 -18.45 -11.64
C ASP A 449 -38.07 -17.06 -12.07
N ALA A 450 -38.68 -15.97 -11.58
CA ALA A 450 -38.22 -14.61 -11.88
C ALA A 450 -37.15 -14.16 -10.87
N CYS A 451 -35.88 -14.27 -11.28
CA CYS A 451 -34.72 -13.81 -10.51
C CYS A 451 -33.95 -12.76 -11.34
N PRO A 452 -34.22 -11.46 -11.17
CA PRO A 452 -33.76 -10.44 -12.11
C PRO A 452 -32.26 -10.14 -12.01
N ASP A 453 -31.64 -10.33 -10.83
CA ASP A 453 -30.20 -10.15 -10.61
C ASP A 453 -29.40 -11.43 -10.81
N CYS A 454 -30.06 -12.51 -11.23
CA CYS A 454 -29.49 -13.85 -11.40
C CYS A 454 -28.95 -14.54 -10.11
N ILE A 455 -28.93 -13.83 -8.97
CA ILE A 455 -28.54 -14.30 -7.64
C ILE A 455 -29.65 -14.08 -6.61
N TYR A 456 -29.50 -14.67 -5.42
CA TYR A 456 -30.44 -14.50 -4.29
C TYR A 456 -30.24 -13.13 -3.60
N ASN A 457 -30.39 -12.05 -4.37
CA ASN A 457 -30.20 -10.67 -3.92
C ASN A 457 -31.29 -10.25 -2.90
N VAL A 458 -30.88 -10.13 -1.64
CA VAL A 458 -31.73 -9.62 -0.56
C VAL A 458 -31.35 -8.20 -0.10
N ASN A 459 -30.54 -7.49 -0.89
CA ASN A 459 -30.35 -6.05 -0.74
C ASN A 459 -31.73 -5.36 -0.86
N PRO A 460 -32.13 -4.49 0.09
CA PRO A 460 -33.48 -3.95 0.10
C PRO A 460 -33.62 -2.81 -0.91
N ASN A 461 -34.79 -2.70 -1.50
CA ASN A 461 -35.23 -1.47 -2.10
C ASN A 461 -35.73 -0.54 -1.00
N VAL A 462 -35.18 0.67 -0.87
CA VAL A 462 -35.58 1.63 0.16
C VAL A 462 -36.15 2.88 -0.49
N VAL A 463 -37.44 3.14 -0.27
CA VAL A 463 -38.14 4.30 -0.80
C VAL A 463 -38.53 5.28 0.30
N GLN A 464 -38.31 6.56 0.02
CA GLN A 464 -38.66 7.67 0.91
C GLN A 464 -40.17 7.95 0.86
N PHE A 465 -40.74 8.41 1.97
CA PHE A 465 -42.04 9.10 1.95
C PHE A 465 -41.90 10.55 1.47
N THR A 466 -42.62 10.90 0.41
CA THR A 466 -42.64 12.26 -0.16
C THR A 466 -44.07 12.81 -0.22
N SER A 467 -44.19 14.15 -0.23
CA SER A 467 -45.46 14.82 -0.51
C SER A 467 -45.79 14.72 -2.01
N GLY A 468 -47.02 14.34 -2.36
CA GLY A 468 -47.50 14.37 -3.74
C GLY A 468 -48.14 13.06 -4.19
N ASN A 469 -48.12 12.85 -5.51
CA ASN A 469 -48.67 11.64 -6.12
C ASN A 469 -47.70 10.47 -5.98
N LEU A 470 -48.26 9.26 -5.96
CA LEU A 470 -47.49 8.01 -6.01
C LEU A 470 -46.55 8.01 -7.21
N PRO A 471 -45.23 7.85 -7.01
CA PRO A 471 -44.29 7.68 -8.10
C PRO A 471 -44.61 6.42 -8.92
N ALA A 472 -44.36 6.46 -10.23
CA ALA A 472 -44.51 5.28 -11.09
C ALA A 472 -43.46 4.22 -10.70
N SER A 473 -43.88 2.96 -10.56
CA SER A 473 -42.96 1.84 -10.31
C SER A 473 -42.07 1.56 -11.52
N SER A 474 -40.94 0.88 -11.29
CA SER A 474 -40.19 0.26 -12.39
C SER A 474 -41.06 -0.73 -13.17
N LYS A 475 -40.64 -1.11 -14.38
CA LYS A 475 -41.34 -2.13 -15.13
C LYS A 475 -41.17 -3.48 -14.43
N CYS A 476 -42.27 -4.15 -14.11
CA CYS A 476 -42.25 -5.47 -13.46
C CYS A 476 -41.95 -6.62 -14.46
N ASP A 477 -41.03 -6.41 -15.41
CA ASP A 477 -40.66 -7.37 -16.46
C ASP A 477 -39.14 -7.61 -16.56
N GLU A 478 -38.37 -7.10 -15.60
CA GLU A 478 -36.93 -7.36 -15.50
C GLU A 478 -36.64 -8.86 -15.39
N LYS A 479 -35.62 -9.32 -16.13
CA LYS A 479 -35.18 -10.71 -16.19
C LYS A 479 -33.66 -10.77 -16.04
N CYS A 480 -33.17 -11.93 -15.57
CA CYS A 480 -31.75 -12.24 -15.58
C CYS A 480 -31.16 -12.05 -16.99
N LYS A 481 -30.08 -11.27 -17.09
CA LYS A 481 -29.34 -11.02 -18.34
C LYS A 481 -28.10 -11.93 -18.44
N ALA A 482 -28.29 -13.24 -18.36
CA ALA A 482 -27.24 -14.23 -18.60
C ALA A 482 -26.80 -14.17 -20.08
N LYS A 483 -25.49 -14.12 -20.36
CA LYS A 483 -24.97 -14.13 -21.74
C LYS A 483 -25.09 -15.54 -22.33
N GLU A 484 -26.10 -15.78 -23.16
CA GLU A 484 -26.15 -16.96 -24.05
C GLU A 484 -25.17 -16.76 -25.22
N GLY A 485 -24.23 -17.70 -25.37
CA GLY A 485 -23.31 -17.96 -26.51
C GLY A 485 -22.98 -16.85 -27.53
N GLY A 486 -21.69 -16.60 -27.78
CA GLY A 486 -21.28 -15.74 -28.90
C GLY A 486 -19.79 -15.72 -29.28
N GLY A 487 -19.38 -16.72 -30.08
CA GLY A 487 -18.60 -16.65 -31.32
C GLY A 487 -17.51 -15.60 -31.59
N SER A 488 -16.40 -16.11 -32.15
CA SER A 488 -15.34 -15.47 -32.93
C SER A 488 -15.84 -14.43 -33.95
N GLY A 489 -15.24 -13.25 -33.94
CA GLY A 489 -15.28 -12.25 -35.01
C GLY A 489 -13.87 -11.84 -35.41
N ASP A 490 -13.71 -11.16 -36.53
CA ASP A 490 -12.45 -10.56 -36.99
C ASP A 490 -12.29 -9.18 -36.30
N TRP A 491 -11.16 -8.95 -35.61
CA TRP A 491 -10.92 -7.75 -34.79
C TRP A 491 -9.94 -6.84 -35.51
N GLY A 492 -10.29 -5.56 -35.60
CA GLY A 492 -9.61 -4.53 -36.39
C GLY A 492 -8.24 -4.12 -35.83
N GLU A 493 -7.67 -3.03 -36.35
CA GLU A 493 -6.32 -2.57 -35.98
C GLU A 493 -6.11 -2.34 -34.46
N THR A 494 -4.86 -2.43 -34.01
CA THR A 494 -4.46 -2.07 -32.64
C THR A 494 -4.89 -0.63 -32.34
N THR A 495 -5.61 -0.48 -31.25
CA THR A 495 -6.09 0.80 -30.73
C THR A 495 -4.96 1.82 -30.52
N LYS A 496 -5.26 3.08 -30.79
CA LYS A 496 -4.35 4.22 -30.62
C LYS A 496 -4.77 5.13 -29.47
N ASP A 497 -5.96 4.94 -28.92
CA ASP A 497 -6.59 5.80 -27.91
C ASP A 497 -6.99 5.05 -26.64
N GLY A 498 -6.69 3.74 -26.56
CA GLY A 498 -6.96 2.92 -25.38
C GLY A 498 -8.35 2.34 -25.35
N LYS A 499 -9.12 2.47 -26.44
CA LYS A 499 -10.44 1.87 -26.57
C LYS A 499 -10.39 0.62 -27.47
N CYS A 500 -10.94 -0.48 -26.99
CA CYS A 500 -11.00 -1.77 -27.68
C CYS A 500 -12.37 -2.44 -27.51
N GLY A 501 -12.70 -3.42 -28.34
CA GLY A 501 -13.97 -4.11 -28.26
C GLY A 501 -15.00 -3.69 -29.32
N LYS A 502 -16.18 -4.33 -29.28
CA LYS A 502 -17.21 -4.18 -30.34
C LYS A 502 -17.77 -2.77 -30.46
N ASP A 503 -17.83 -2.06 -29.33
CA ASP A 503 -18.35 -0.70 -29.25
C ASP A 503 -17.37 0.35 -29.80
N HIS A 504 -16.13 -0.07 -30.11
CA HIS A 504 -15.04 0.76 -30.60
C HIS A 504 -14.55 0.33 -31.99
N GLY A 505 -15.47 -0.14 -32.85
CA GLY A 505 -15.13 -0.52 -34.22
C GLY A 505 -14.34 -1.84 -34.31
N ASN A 506 -14.49 -2.70 -33.31
CA ASN A 506 -13.73 -3.94 -33.13
C ASN A 506 -12.21 -3.72 -33.00
N THR A 507 -11.73 -2.54 -32.58
CA THR A 507 -10.31 -2.32 -32.28
C THR A 507 -9.85 -3.24 -31.15
N ASN A 508 -8.56 -3.59 -31.15
CA ASN A 508 -7.98 -4.48 -30.14
C ASN A 508 -6.84 -3.78 -29.38
N CYS A 509 -6.57 -4.24 -28.16
CA CYS A 509 -5.52 -3.72 -27.29
C CYS A 509 -4.17 -4.45 -27.47
N ILE A 510 -4.10 -5.51 -28.30
CA ILE A 510 -2.89 -6.30 -28.51
C ILE A 510 -1.88 -5.46 -29.29
N GLY A 511 -0.70 -5.23 -28.71
CA GLY A 511 0.31 -4.31 -29.23
C GLY A 511 0.14 -2.84 -28.79
N SER A 512 -0.83 -2.53 -27.92
CA SER A 512 -1.04 -1.19 -27.37
C SER A 512 -0.06 -0.86 -26.24
N GLU A 513 0.43 0.38 -26.19
CA GLU A 513 1.20 0.90 -25.04
C GLU A 513 0.36 1.05 -23.77
N LEU A 514 -0.96 1.04 -23.91
CA LEU A 514 -1.91 1.26 -22.82
C LEU A 514 -2.27 -0.04 -22.09
N GLY A 515 -1.81 -1.18 -22.61
CA GLY A 515 -2.01 -2.50 -22.04
C GLY A 515 -2.73 -3.44 -22.99
N SER A 516 -2.40 -4.72 -22.88
CA SER A 516 -2.70 -5.68 -23.93
C SER A 516 -4.06 -6.40 -23.77
N CYS A 517 -4.77 -6.14 -22.68
CA CYS A 517 -6.08 -6.73 -22.37
C CYS A 517 -7.22 -5.76 -22.62
N CYS A 518 -8.35 -6.29 -23.10
CA CYS A 518 -9.56 -5.53 -23.36
C CYS A 518 -10.53 -5.74 -22.23
N SER A 519 -10.71 -4.74 -21.38
CA SER A 519 -11.69 -4.82 -20.30
C SER A 519 -13.11 -5.05 -20.84
N ALA A 520 -14.01 -5.44 -19.93
CA ALA A 520 -15.43 -5.52 -20.23
C ALA A 520 -16.00 -4.20 -20.77
N ASP A 521 -15.43 -3.07 -20.30
CA ASP A 521 -15.81 -1.70 -20.68
C ASP A 521 -15.13 -1.21 -21.96
N GLY A 522 -14.35 -2.07 -22.62
CA GLY A 522 -13.70 -1.76 -23.88
C GLY A 522 -12.49 -0.85 -23.71
N GLU A 523 -11.75 -0.99 -22.62
CA GLU A 523 -10.52 -0.25 -22.36
C GLU A 523 -9.29 -1.15 -22.41
N CYS A 524 -8.18 -0.61 -22.90
CA CYS A 524 -6.89 -1.25 -22.90
C CYS A 524 -6.24 -1.12 -21.53
N GLY A 525 -5.78 -2.24 -20.99
CA GLY A 525 -5.02 -2.23 -19.76
C GLY A 525 -4.34 -3.56 -19.49
N MET A 526 -3.65 -3.63 -18.36
CA MET A 526 -2.92 -4.82 -17.91
C MET A 526 -3.35 -5.33 -16.54
N SER A 527 -4.27 -4.63 -15.87
CA SER A 527 -4.73 -5.07 -14.56
C SER A 527 -5.72 -6.24 -14.69
N ASN A 528 -5.99 -6.93 -13.58
CA ASN A 528 -7.03 -7.96 -13.55
C ASN A 528 -8.41 -7.43 -13.97
N ALA A 529 -8.69 -6.14 -13.80
CA ALA A 529 -9.91 -5.50 -14.30
C ALA A 529 -9.99 -5.49 -15.85
N HIS A 530 -8.83 -5.46 -16.51
CA HIS A 530 -8.72 -5.49 -17.97
C HIS A 530 -8.57 -6.91 -18.51
N CYS A 531 -7.78 -7.76 -17.84
CA CYS A 531 -7.37 -9.07 -18.32
C CYS A 531 -8.19 -10.24 -17.76
N GLY A 532 -8.93 -10.02 -16.68
CA GLY A 532 -9.66 -11.06 -15.95
C GLY A 532 -11.08 -11.24 -16.44
N THR A 533 -12.01 -11.42 -15.50
CA THR A 533 -13.41 -11.66 -15.80
C THR A 533 -14.03 -10.51 -16.61
N GLY A 534 -14.70 -10.85 -17.71
CA GLY A 534 -15.31 -9.86 -18.61
C GLY A 534 -14.37 -9.33 -19.69
N CYS A 535 -13.08 -9.71 -19.65
CA CYS A 535 -12.14 -9.38 -20.71
C CYS A 535 -12.64 -9.91 -22.07
N GLN A 536 -12.57 -9.06 -23.09
CA GLN A 536 -13.06 -9.37 -24.43
C GLN A 536 -12.01 -10.19 -25.18
N LEU A 537 -12.11 -11.53 -25.05
CA LEU A 537 -11.20 -12.57 -25.56
C LEU A 537 -10.63 -12.36 -26.97
N PRO A 538 -11.33 -11.68 -27.88
CA PRO A 538 -10.74 -11.42 -29.19
C PRO A 538 -10.20 -9.98 -29.41
N ALA A 539 -10.47 -9.05 -28.49
CA ALA A 539 -9.98 -7.67 -28.52
C ALA A 539 -8.79 -7.43 -27.58
N GLY A 540 -8.37 -8.42 -26.78
CA GLY A 540 -7.23 -8.32 -25.87
C GLY A 540 -6.85 -9.67 -25.26
N TYR A 541 -5.72 -9.75 -24.57
CA TYR A 541 -5.34 -10.93 -23.79
C TYR A 541 -6.30 -11.11 -22.61
N CYS A 542 -7.00 -12.24 -22.57
CA CYS A 542 -7.98 -12.50 -21.53
C CYS A 542 -7.72 -13.82 -20.85
N PHE A 543 -7.64 -13.79 -19.54
CA PHE A 543 -7.37 -14.94 -18.70
C PHE A 543 -8.59 -15.26 -17.86
N GLN A 544 -9.08 -16.50 -17.96
CA GLN A 544 -10.03 -17.03 -17.00
C GLN A 544 -9.21 -17.56 -15.82
N GLY A 545 -9.10 -16.78 -14.75
CA GLY A 545 -8.46 -17.23 -13.53
C GLY A 545 -9.13 -18.52 -13.04
N LYS A 546 -8.44 -19.66 -13.15
CA LYS A 546 -8.83 -20.86 -12.40
C LYS A 546 -8.45 -20.59 -10.94
N GLU A 547 -9.43 -20.67 -10.04
CA GLU A 547 -9.17 -20.75 -8.61
C GLU A 547 -8.15 -21.87 -8.34
N LYS A 548 -7.18 -21.62 -7.45
CA LYS A 548 -6.34 -22.67 -6.85
C LYS A 548 -7.28 -23.71 -6.22
N GLN A 549 -7.50 -24.82 -6.91
CA GLN A 549 -8.13 -25.98 -6.31
C GLN A 549 -7.24 -26.48 -5.18
N THR A 550 -7.72 -26.46 -3.95
CA THR A 550 -7.21 -27.35 -2.92
C THR A 550 -7.64 -28.77 -3.27
N VAL A 551 -6.84 -29.46 -4.09
CA VAL A 551 -6.90 -30.92 -4.20
C VAL A 551 -5.88 -31.46 -3.21
N GLY A 552 -6.37 -32.07 -2.14
CA GLY A 552 -5.58 -33.05 -1.42
C GLY A 552 -5.44 -34.27 -2.33
N GLY A 553 -4.21 -34.58 -2.73
CA GLY A 553 -3.85 -35.75 -3.52
C GLY A 553 -2.68 -35.45 -4.43
N ASP A 554 -1.55 -36.12 -4.18
CA ASP A 554 -0.48 -36.29 -5.17
C ASP A 554 -1.12 -36.74 -6.48
N ASP A 555 -0.95 -35.98 -7.57
CA ASP A 555 -0.85 -36.49 -8.93
C ASP A 555 -0.41 -35.35 -9.88
N ASP A 556 0.57 -35.68 -10.71
CA ASP A 556 1.28 -34.83 -11.64
C ASP A 556 0.39 -34.30 -12.78
N ASP A 557 0.03 -33.02 -12.79
CA ASP A 557 -0.51 -32.36 -13.99
C ASP A 557 0.65 -31.95 -14.91
N HIS A 558 1.10 -32.88 -15.75
CA HIS A 558 1.99 -32.59 -16.86
C HIS A 558 1.26 -31.73 -17.90
N GLY A 559 1.36 -30.41 -17.74
CA GLY A 559 0.70 -29.37 -18.52
C GLY A 559 1.02 -29.36 -20.02
N LEU A 560 0.27 -30.15 -20.80
CA LEU A 560 0.23 -30.08 -22.27
C LEU A 560 -0.90 -29.16 -22.73
N VAL A 561 -0.64 -28.34 -23.76
CA VAL A 561 -1.60 -27.40 -24.34
C VAL A 561 -2.64 -28.18 -25.16
N SER A 562 -3.92 -28.12 -24.77
CA SER A 562 -5.02 -28.74 -25.52
C SER A 562 -5.40 -27.89 -26.75
N LYS A 563 -6.07 -28.48 -27.75
CA LYS A 563 -6.56 -27.73 -28.94
C LYS A 563 -7.64 -26.68 -28.62
N ASP A 564 -8.27 -26.79 -27.46
CA ASP A 564 -9.32 -25.90 -26.98
C ASP A 564 -8.78 -24.90 -25.93
N ASP A 565 -7.45 -24.81 -25.80
CA ASP A 565 -6.76 -23.91 -24.89
C ASP A 565 -6.76 -22.46 -25.43
N PRO A 566 -7.24 -21.46 -24.66
CA PRO A 566 -7.26 -20.06 -25.08
C PRO A 566 -5.88 -19.54 -25.54
N ASP A 567 -4.79 -20.05 -24.95
CA ASP A 567 -3.42 -19.65 -25.29
C ASP A 567 -2.93 -20.28 -26.61
N ALA A 568 -3.65 -21.26 -27.17
CA ALA A 568 -3.38 -21.88 -28.47
C ALA A 568 -4.18 -21.26 -29.63
N MET A 569 -5.19 -20.45 -29.33
CA MET A 569 -6.20 -19.95 -30.28
C MET A 569 -5.87 -18.55 -30.82
N TRP A 570 -4.65 -18.35 -31.33
CA TRP A 570 -4.18 -17.06 -31.85
C TRP A 570 -4.23 -16.98 -33.39
N PRO A 571 -4.92 -15.97 -33.97
CA PRO A 571 -4.86 -15.67 -35.39
C PRO A 571 -3.41 -15.46 -35.88
N PRO A 572 -3.03 -15.95 -37.08
CA PRO A 572 -1.67 -15.81 -37.60
C PRO A 572 -1.13 -14.37 -37.61
N TYR A 573 -1.96 -13.39 -37.98
CA TYR A 573 -1.55 -11.98 -38.03
C TYR A 573 -1.19 -11.40 -36.65
N LEU A 574 -1.81 -11.88 -35.56
CA LEU A 574 -1.47 -11.45 -34.20
C LEU A 574 -0.15 -12.07 -33.74
N LYS A 575 0.10 -13.34 -34.09
CA LYS A 575 1.40 -13.98 -33.84
C LYS A 575 2.53 -13.21 -34.52
N ASP A 576 2.33 -12.85 -35.79
CA ASP A 576 3.31 -12.07 -36.56
C ASP A 576 3.53 -10.67 -35.95
N ALA A 577 2.48 -10.01 -35.47
CA ALA A 577 2.59 -8.68 -34.84
C ALA A 577 3.38 -8.73 -33.52
N ILE A 578 3.11 -9.72 -32.66
CA ILE A 578 3.82 -9.90 -31.38
C ILE A 578 5.29 -10.22 -31.65
N CYS A 579 5.57 -11.20 -32.51
CA CYS A 579 6.92 -11.70 -32.75
C CYS A 579 7.84 -10.71 -33.50
N ASN A 580 7.29 -9.68 -34.14
CA ASN A 580 8.05 -8.64 -34.82
C ASN A 580 8.28 -7.38 -33.95
N ILE A 581 7.96 -7.41 -32.65
CA ILE A 581 8.29 -6.31 -31.74
C ILE A 581 9.81 -6.23 -31.61
N ASP A 582 10.37 -5.11 -32.05
CA ASP A 582 11.79 -4.79 -31.89
C ASP A 582 12.07 -4.47 -30.42
N PHE A 583 13.03 -5.16 -29.79
CA PHE A 583 13.51 -4.84 -28.44
C PHE A 583 14.89 -4.16 -28.44
N CYS A 584 15.49 -3.91 -29.60
CA CYS A 584 16.79 -3.27 -29.76
C CYS A 584 16.73 -1.76 -29.54
N THR A 585 16.54 -1.34 -28.28
CA THR A 585 16.52 0.06 -27.87
C THR A 585 17.26 0.27 -26.55
N THR A 586 18.04 1.34 -26.47
CA THR A 586 18.70 1.78 -25.23
C THR A 586 17.83 2.72 -24.39
N ASP A 587 16.58 2.96 -24.82
CA ASP A 587 15.59 3.74 -24.06
C ASP A 587 14.79 2.80 -23.12
N PRO A 588 14.94 2.95 -21.79
CA PRO A 588 14.29 2.08 -20.81
C PRO A 588 12.77 2.22 -20.81
N THR A 589 12.25 3.43 -21.04
CA THR A 589 10.81 3.67 -21.11
C THR A 589 10.24 2.97 -22.34
N LEU A 590 10.96 3.03 -23.47
CA LEU A 590 10.56 2.32 -24.67
C LEU A 590 10.67 0.79 -24.51
N LEU A 591 11.67 0.30 -23.77
CA LEU A 591 11.86 -1.13 -23.51
C LEU A 591 10.72 -1.71 -22.68
N THR A 592 10.35 -1.08 -21.56
CA THR A 592 9.21 -1.51 -20.74
C THR A 592 7.89 -1.36 -21.50
N LYS A 593 7.74 -0.32 -22.31
CA LYS A 593 6.58 -0.21 -23.21
C LYS A 593 6.51 -1.39 -24.17
N ARG A 594 7.62 -1.80 -24.78
CA ARG A 594 7.68 -2.95 -25.69
C ARG A 594 7.41 -4.28 -24.97
N TRP A 595 7.90 -4.42 -23.73
CA TRP A 595 7.63 -5.56 -22.85
C TRP A 595 6.14 -5.69 -22.48
N ILE A 596 5.47 -4.55 -22.28
CA ILE A 596 4.03 -4.46 -22.06
C ILE A 596 3.25 -4.74 -23.36
N GLN A 597 3.66 -4.10 -24.46
CA GLN A 597 3.06 -4.24 -25.80
C GLN A 597 3.07 -5.69 -26.29
N SER A 598 4.12 -6.45 -25.98
CA SER A 598 4.19 -7.87 -26.35
C SER A 598 3.20 -8.74 -25.58
N GLY A 599 2.61 -8.23 -24.50
CA GLY A 599 1.73 -8.97 -23.60
C GLY A 599 2.47 -9.95 -22.69
N ALA A 600 3.81 -9.99 -22.74
CA ALA A 600 4.63 -10.91 -21.97
C ALA A 600 4.63 -10.58 -20.48
N ALA A 601 4.65 -9.28 -20.13
CA ALA A 601 4.52 -8.78 -18.75
C ALA A 601 3.27 -9.33 -18.06
N THR A 602 2.14 -9.10 -18.72
CA THR A 602 0.81 -9.49 -18.24
C THR A 602 0.68 -11.01 -18.15
N TRP A 603 1.10 -11.71 -19.21
CA TRP A 603 1.01 -13.16 -19.25
C TRP A 603 1.87 -13.80 -18.15
N PHE A 604 3.12 -13.32 -17.97
CA PHE A 604 4.03 -13.85 -16.96
C PHE A 604 3.53 -13.62 -15.53
N ASN A 605 3.05 -12.41 -15.22
CA ASN A 605 2.50 -12.10 -13.90
C ASN A 605 1.38 -13.07 -13.53
N ASN A 606 0.45 -13.27 -14.46
CA ASN A 606 -0.71 -14.14 -14.29
C ASN A 606 -0.31 -15.62 -14.23
N TYR A 607 0.68 -16.04 -15.04
CA TYR A 607 1.24 -17.39 -14.98
C TYR A 607 1.74 -17.71 -13.56
N MET A 608 2.48 -16.77 -12.96
CA MET A 608 3.02 -16.90 -11.60
C MET A 608 1.93 -16.91 -10.52
N ASP A 609 0.85 -16.14 -10.69
CA ASP A 609 -0.29 -16.14 -9.74
C ASP A 609 -1.02 -17.50 -9.73
N GLN A 610 -1.08 -18.17 -10.88
CA GLN A 610 -1.86 -19.38 -11.10
C GLN A 610 -1.11 -20.67 -10.79
N HIS A 611 0.22 -20.67 -10.88
CA HIS A 611 1.03 -21.87 -10.74
C HIS A 611 1.88 -21.84 -9.47
N SER A 612 2.19 -23.01 -8.92
CA SER A 612 3.14 -23.09 -7.81
C SER A 612 4.52 -22.63 -8.27
N VAL A 613 5.05 -21.62 -7.57
CA VAL A 613 6.35 -20.99 -7.81
C VAL A 613 7.53 -21.98 -7.70
N GLU A 614 7.43 -23.02 -6.86
CA GLU A 614 8.50 -23.99 -6.73
C GLU A 614 8.70 -24.75 -8.06
N GLY A 615 9.90 -24.65 -8.63
CA GLY A 615 10.24 -25.21 -9.94
C GLY A 615 9.50 -24.54 -11.11
N TRP A 616 9.09 -23.27 -10.98
CA TRP A 616 8.31 -22.57 -12.00
C TRP A 616 9.00 -22.52 -13.37
N ALA A 617 10.33 -22.39 -13.44
CA ALA A 617 11.03 -22.32 -14.72
C ALA A 617 10.80 -23.60 -15.54
N THR A 618 10.94 -24.77 -14.91
CA THR A 618 10.64 -26.06 -15.54
C THR A 618 9.17 -26.14 -15.99
N LYS A 619 8.24 -25.76 -15.11
CA LYS A 619 6.80 -25.76 -15.41
C LYS A 619 6.44 -24.79 -16.55
N PHE A 620 7.13 -23.66 -16.63
CA PHE A 620 6.96 -22.64 -17.66
C PHE A 620 7.29 -23.26 -19.02
N PHE A 621 8.44 -23.91 -19.14
CA PHE A 621 8.86 -24.56 -20.37
C PHE A 621 7.93 -25.71 -20.78
N THR A 622 7.52 -26.56 -19.83
CA THR A 622 6.55 -27.63 -20.09
C THR A 622 5.25 -27.08 -20.67
N ARG A 623 4.75 -25.96 -20.11
CA ARG A 623 3.53 -25.28 -20.55
C ARG A 623 3.68 -24.64 -21.93
N VAL A 624 4.68 -23.78 -22.12
CA VAL A 624 4.71 -22.88 -23.27
C VAL A 624 5.30 -23.50 -24.52
N LYS A 625 6.07 -24.58 -24.40
CA LYS A 625 6.64 -25.32 -25.54
C LYS A 625 5.98 -26.67 -25.78
N ASN A 626 4.97 -27.03 -24.98
CA ASN A 626 4.22 -28.29 -25.09
C ASN A 626 5.13 -29.52 -25.20
N ALA A 627 6.26 -29.52 -24.47
CA ALA A 627 7.27 -30.56 -24.53
C ALA A 627 7.48 -31.19 -23.14
N THR A 628 7.49 -32.51 -23.12
CA THR A 628 7.62 -33.33 -21.90
C THR A 628 9.04 -33.37 -21.35
N THR A 629 10.03 -32.91 -22.13
CA THR A 629 11.43 -32.82 -21.73
C THR A 629 12.07 -31.61 -22.39
N ILE A 630 12.39 -30.59 -21.58
CA ILE A 630 13.13 -29.40 -22.02
C ILE A 630 14.34 -29.30 -21.13
N ASN A 631 15.52 -29.31 -21.75
CA ASN A 631 16.80 -29.22 -21.06
C ASN A 631 17.14 -27.74 -20.83
N TYR A 632 16.36 -27.07 -19.97
CA TYR A 632 16.58 -25.69 -19.57
C TYR A 632 16.69 -25.60 -18.05
N ASN A 633 17.91 -25.35 -17.54
CA ASN A 633 18.20 -25.28 -16.12
C ASN A 633 19.19 -24.12 -15.87
N CYS A 634 18.75 -23.11 -15.13
CA CYS A 634 19.54 -21.91 -14.83
C CYS A 634 19.87 -21.79 -13.34
N ALA A 635 19.63 -22.83 -12.55
CA ALA A 635 19.80 -22.80 -11.09
C ALA A 635 21.27 -22.80 -10.64
N THR A 636 22.21 -23.01 -11.58
CA THR A 636 23.64 -23.04 -11.31
C THR A 636 24.40 -22.23 -12.35
N VAL A 637 25.43 -21.48 -11.91
CA VAL A 637 26.40 -20.82 -12.79
C VAL A 637 27.04 -21.81 -13.76
N ASN A 638 27.43 -21.33 -14.94
CA ASN A 638 27.99 -22.13 -16.04
C ASN A 638 27.13 -23.31 -16.51
N SER A 639 25.83 -23.31 -16.21
CA SER A 639 24.90 -24.22 -16.86
C SER A 639 24.95 -24.04 -18.38
N PRO A 640 25.17 -25.11 -19.16
CA PRO A 640 25.21 -25.05 -20.63
C PRO A 640 23.81 -24.93 -21.26
N ASN A 641 22.78 -25.02 -20.44
CA ASN A 641 21.39 -25.25 -20.81
C ASN A 641 20.49 -24.01 -20.66
N CYS A 642 21.04 -22.89 -20.18
CA CYS A 642 20.30 -21.66 -19.97
C CYS A 642 20.68 -20.66 -21.08
N ARG A 643 20.03 -20.77 -22.24
CA ARG A 643 20.35 -19.94 -23.42
C ARG A 643 19.19 -19.03 -23.76
N ILE A 644 19.50 -17.86 -24.29
CA ILE A 644 18.53 -16.99 -24.96
C ILE A 644 17.96 -17.74 -26.18
N PRO A 645 16.65 -17.66 -26.48
CA PRO A 645 16.02 -18.39 -27.59
C PRO A 645 16.32 -17.79 -28.98
N GLU A 646 17.60 -17.63 -29.33
CA GLU A 646 18.02 -17.07 -30.64
C GLU A 646 17.75 -18.02 -31.82
N ASP A 647 17.86 -19.33 -31.59
CA ASP A 647 17.62 -20.39 -32.58
C ASP A 647 16.15 -20.88 -32.59
N GLU A 648 15.26 -20.21 -31.88
CA GLU A 648 13.87 -20.62 -31.72
C GLU A 648 12.89 -19.59 -32.31
N ASP A 649 11.85 -20.09 -32.98
CA ASP A 649 10.84 -19.25 -33.59
C ASP A 649 9.78 -18.84 -32.55
N CYS A 650 9.63 -17.53 -32.33
CA CYS A 650 8.61 -16.97 -31.43
C CYS A 650 7.18 -17.53 -31.63
N PRO A 651 6.71 -17.79 -32.88
CA PRO A 651 5.40 -18.40 -33.12
C PRO A 651 5.21 -19.82 -32.55
N ASP A 652 6.29 -20.52 -32.19
CA ASP A 652 6.27 -21.87 -31.61
C ASP A 652 5.95 -21.87 -30.11
N TYR A 653 5.88 -20.68 -29.49
CA TYR A 653 5.49 -20.50 -28.10
C TYR A 653 3.97 -20.40 -27.94
N PHE A 654 3.46 -20.96 -26.85
CA PHE A 654 2.05 -20.94 -26.48
C PHE A 654 1.84 -20.22 -25.14
N PRO A 655 1.43 -18.94 -25.14
CA PRO A 655 1.26 -18.04 -26.30
C PRO A 655 2.61 -17.46 -26.80
N PRO A 656 2.66 -16.80 -27.98
CA PRO A 656 3.90 -16.24 -28.54
C PRO A 656 4.62 -15.25 -27.61
N SER A 657 3.88 -14.55 -26.75
CA SER A 657 4.44 -13.61 -25.76
C SER A 657 5.35 -14.30 -24.73
N ALA A 658 5.18 -15.60 -24.49
CA ALA A 658 6.08 -16.38 -23.63
C ALA A 658 7.51 -16.45 -24.18
N TYR A 659 7.72 -16.26 -25.49
CA TYR A 659 9.05 -16.13 -26.09
C TYR A 659 9.88 -15.04 -25.39
N TYR A 660 9.27 -13.88 -25.13
CA TYR A 660 9.95 -12.76 -24.48
C TYR A 660 10.20 -13.00 -22.99
N VAL A 661 9.38 -13.82 -22.32
CA VAL A 661 9.66 -14.27 -20.94
C VAL A 661 10.92 -15.14 -20.92
N HIS A 662 11.04 -16.09 -21.85
CA HIS A 662 12.24 -16.91 -22.00
C HIS A 662 13.47 -16.05 -22.35
N TYR A 663 13.30 -15.05 -23.22
CA TYR A 663 14.38 -14.11 -23.53
C TYR A 663 14.91 -13.40 -22.27
N GLN A 664 14.04 -12.87 -21.41
CA GLN A 664 14.47 -12.29 -20.13
C GLN A 664 15.15 -13.29 -19.20
N MET A 665 14.63 -14.53 -19.13
CA MET A 665 15.23 -15.58 -18.31
C MET A 665 16.67 -15.87 -18.75
N GLY A 666 16.91 -15.99 -20.05
CA GLY A 666 18.24 -16.20 -20.61
C GLY A 666 19.16 -15.01 -20.35
N SER A 667 18.71 -13.78 -20.63
CA SER A 667 19.49 -12.56 -20.38
C SER A 667 19.83 -12.34 -18.91
N LEU A 668 18.90 -12.61 -17.99
CA LEU A 668 19.13 -12.53 -16.54
C LEU A 668 20.25 -13.48 -16.13
N TYR A 669 20.15 -14.73 -16.56
CA TYR A 669 21.16 -15.73 -16.29
C TYR A 669 22.51 -15.33 -16.88
N ASP A 670 22.55 -14.91 -18.15
CA ASP A 670 23.80 -14.52 -18.82
C ASP A 670 24.44 -13.31 -18.16
N GLY A 671 23.66 -12.30 -17.75
CA GLY A 671 24.17 -11.13 -17.03
C GLY A 671 24.77 -11.51 -15.67
N LEU A 672 24.05 -12.31 -14.87
CA LEU A 672 24.54 -12.79 -13.58
C LEU A 672 25.74 -13.73 -13.72
N ASN A 673 25.76 -14.58 -14.73
CA ASN A 673 26.86 -15.50 -15.01
C ASN A 673 28.10 -14.75 -15.50
N GLN A 674 27.94 -13.70 -16.31
CA GLN A 674 29.04 -12.80 -16.70
C GLN A 674 29.61 -12.04 -15.51
N ILE A 675 28.78 -11.52 -14.59
CA ILE A 675 29.29 -10.90 -13.35
C ILE A 675 30.06 -11.94 -12.53
N TRP A 676 29.50 -13.15 -12.40
CA TRP A 676 30.16 -14.25 -11.70
C TRP A 676 31.53 -14.59 -12.30
N SER A 677 31.59 -14.81 -13.62
CA SER A 677 32.81 -15.18 -14.33
C SER A 677 33.80 -14.02 -14.38
N ASN A 678 33.40 -12.80 -14.73
CA ASN A 678 34.33 -11.67 -14.80
C ASN A 678 34.88 -11.30 -13.41
N MET A 679 34.07 -11.41 -12.35
CA MET A 679 34.58 -11.19 -10.99
C MET A 679 35.56 -12.27 -10.55
N LEU A 680 35.36 -13.53 -10.94
CA LEU A 680 36.24 -14.64 -10.53
C LEU A 680 37.44 -14.82 -11.45
N ASP A 681 37.24 -14.87 -12.76
CA ASP A 681 38.27 -15.15 -13.75
C ASP A 681 39.11 -13.90 -14.04
N GLU A 682 38.48 -12.72 -14.22
CA GLU A 682 39.22 -11.49 -14.51
C GLU A 682 39.71 -10.75 -13.27
N SER A 683 38.93 -10.62 -12.20
CA SER A 683 39.42 -9.87 -11.01
C SER A 683 40.55 -10.62 -10.32
N VAL A 684 40.49 -11.96 -10.24
CA VAL A 684 41.60 -12.74 -9.68
C VAL A 684 42.84 -12.56 -10.55
N GLY A 685 42.73 -12.60 -11.89
CA GLY A 685 43.86 -12.35 -12.79
C GLY A 685 44.39 -10.90 -12.79
N LYS A 686 43.51 -9.90 -12.78
CA LYS A 686 43.86 -8.47 -12.77
C LYS A 686 44.41 -8.04 -11.41
N LEU A 687 43.87 -8.55 -10.30
CA LEU A 687 44.37 -8.21 -8.96
C LEU A 687 45.67 -8.95 -8.65
N THR A 688 45.84 -10.20 -9.07
CA THR A 688 47.13 -10.91 -8.94
C THR A 688 48.26 -10.26 -9.76
N THR A 689 47.95 -9.39 -10.72
CA THR A 689 48.94 -8.55 -11.43
C THR A 689 49.07 -7.14 -10.84
N LYS A 690 47.95 -6.47 -10.53
CA LYS A 690 47.95 -5.11 -9.95
C LYS A 690 48.51 -5.07 -8.52
N ILE A 691 48.24 -6.07 -7.68
CA ILE A 691 48.67 -6.09 -6.28
C ILE A 691 50.21 -6.18 -6.16
N PRO A 692 50.92 -7.08 -6.86
CA PRO A 692 52.38 -7.06 -6.88
C PRO A 692 52.96 -5.72 -7.36
N ASP A 693 52.33 -5.07 -8.34
CA ASP A 693 52.75 -3.75 -8.82
C ASP A 693 52.51 -2.66 -7.75
N ILE A 694 51.38 -2.67 -7.05
CA ILE A 694 51.10 -1.79 -5.90
C ILE A 694 52.13 -2.02 -4.79
N VAL A 695 52.42 -3.28 -4.45
CA VAL A 695 53.42 -3.62 -3.43
C VAL A 695 54.80 -3.13 -3.84
N LYS A 696 55.16 -3.28 -5.11
CA LYS A 696 56.40 -2.78 -5.66
C LYS A 696 56.45 -1.25 -5.67
N ALA A 697 55.34 -0.56 -5.95
CA ALA A 697 55.25 0.89 -6.07
C ALA A 697 55.13 1.61 -4.72
N TYR A 698 54.41 1.04 -3.76
CA TYR A 698 54.02 1.72 -2.50
C TYR A 698 54.27 0.90 -1.23
N GLY A 699 54.60 -0.39 -1.35
CA GLY A 699 54.91 -1.25 -0.21
C GLY A 699 53.80 -2.25 0.15
N THR A 700 54.05 -3.14 1.10
CA THR A 700 53.10 -4.19 1.50
C THR A 700 52.02 -3.62 2.43
N PRO A 701 50.72 -3.93 2.26
CA PRO A 701 49.68 -3.64 3.25
C PRO A 701 49.97 -4.28 4.63
N GLU A 702 49.43 -3.73 5.73
CA GLU A 702 49.60 -4.27 7.10
C GLU A 702 48.82 -5.58 7.34
N GLU A 703 49.38 -6.54 8.09
CA GLU A 703 48.81 -7.90 8.30
C GLU A 703 47.51 -7.92 9.14
N ASP A 704 47.25 -6.92 9.98
CA ASP A 704 46.07 -6.82 10.85
C ASP A 704 44.81 -6.26 10.13
N THR A 705 44.90 -5.97 8.84
CA THR A 705 43.86 -5.26 8.07
C THR A 705 42.85 -6.16 7.34
N ASN A 706 42.95 -7.48 7.49
CA ASN A 706 42.17 -8.47 6.71
C ASN A 706 40.65 -8.37 6.88
N ALA A 707 40.15 -8.06 8.08
CA ALA A 707 38.71 -7.87 8.31
C ALA A 707 38.17 -6.55 7.72
N LEU A 708 38.96 -5.48 7.78
CA LEU A 708 38.61 -4.18 7.18
C LEU A 708 38.59 -4.28 5.65
N ILE A 709 39.56 -5.00 5.08
CA ILE A 709 39.64 -5.28 3.65
C ILE A 709 38.40 -6.03 3.16
N LEU A 710 37.99 -7.08 3.87
CA LEU A 710 36.79 -7.85 3.55
C LEU A 710 35.53 -6.97 3.63
N ASN A 711 35.38 -6.22 4.73
CA ASN A 711 34.24 -5.32 4.92
C ASN A 711 34.22 -4.19 3.90
N MET A 712 35.38 -3.66 3.52
CA MET A 712 35.50 -2.65 2.47
C MET A 712 35.11 -3.22 1.11
N PHE A 713 35.55 -4.45 0.79
CA PHE A 713 35.19 -5.11 -0.46
C PHE A 713 33.68 -5.34 -0.57
N VAL A 714 33.08 -5.86 0.51
CA VAL A 714 31.63 -6.02 0.64
C VAL A 714 30.92 -4.65 0.56
N GLY A 715 31.47 -3.63 1.22
CA GLY A 715 31.01 -2.25 1.13
C GLY A 715 31.02 -1.71 -0.29
N VAL A 716 32.09 -1.92 -1.07
CA VAL A 716 32.19 -1.47 -2.47
C VAL A 716 31.16 -2.17 -3.37
N LEU A 717 30.97 -3.49 -3.20
CA LEU A 717 29.97 -4.25 -3.96
C LEU A 717 28.55 -3.80 -3.63
N THR A 718 28.27 -3.49 -2.36
CA THR A 718 26.95 -3.06 -1.89
C THR A 718 26.70 -1.58 -2.09
N SER A 719 27.73 -0.73 -2.06
CA SER A 719 27.58 0.71 -2.29
C SER A 719 27.15 0.96 -3.71
N LEU A 720 27.64 0.16 -4.68
CA LEU A 720 27.18 0.15 -6.08
C LEU A 720 25.67 -0.12 -6.25
N ALA A 721 24.92 -0.38 -5.15
CA ALA A 721 23.45 -0.47 -5.08
C ALA A 721 22.67 0.85 -5.14
N GLY A 722 23.24 1.96 -4.68
CA GLY A 722 22.52 3.25 -4.55
C GLY A 722 22.17 3.93 -5.89
N ILE A 723 22.37 3.23 -7.00
CA ILE A 723 21.65 3.47 -8.24
C ILE A 723 20.25 2.88 -7.98
N SER A 724 19.38 3.59 -7.26
CA SER A 724 17.98 3.21 -7.07
C SER A 724 17.11 4.24 -7.76
N GLY A 725 16.45 3.82 -8.82
CA GLY A 725 15.45 4.58 -9.54
C GLY A 725 14.72 3.62 -10.45
N GLY A 726 13.40 3.56 -10.31
CA GLY A 726 12.60 2.93 -11.36
C GLY A 726 12.79 3.71 -12.66
N ILE A 727 12.34 3.12 -13.77
CA ILE A 727 12.39 3.73 -15.12
C ILE A 727 11.77 5.14 -15.19
N LYS A 728 11.04 5.55 -14.15
CA LYS A 728 10.31 6.82 -14.02
C LYS A 728 11.13 7.96 -13.40
N ASP A 729 12.32 7.69 -12.84
CA ASP A 729 13.00 8.63 -11.93
C ASP A 729 14.25 9.36 -12.48
N VAL A 730 14.47 9.48 -13.81
CA VAL A 730 15.70 10.15 -14.32
C VAL A 730 15.45 11.27 -15.35
N VAL A 731 15.91 12.47 -14.98
CA VAL A 731 15.94 13.74 -15.73
C VAL A 731 16.93 13.70 -16.93
N PRO A 732 16.70 14.44 -18.03
CA PRO A 732 17.34 14.19 -19.32
C PRO A 732 18.78 14.74 -19.45
N ASN A 733 19.57 14.07 -20.32
CA ASN A 733 20.88 14.44 -20.90
C ASN A 733 22.14 13.71 -20.39
N ASN A 734 22.11 12.38 -20.27
CA ASN A 734 23.34 11.57 -20.30
C ASN A 734 23.05 10.17 -20.90
N PRO A 735 23.82 9.68 -21.89
CA PRO A 735 23.62 8.34 -22.47
C PRO A 735 23.66 7.18 -21.45
N LEU A 736 24.36 7.35 -20.32
CA LEU A 736 24.57 6.30 -19.32
C LEU A 736 23.65 6.41 -18.07
N GLY A 737 22.71 7.36 -18.04
CA GLY A 737 21.74 7.49 -16.95
C GLY A 737 20.48 6.63 -17.13
N LYS A 738 20.52 5.59 -17.96
CA LYS A 738 19.32 5.01 -18.56
C LYS A 738 18.97 3.58 -18.16
N PHE A 739 19.73 2.90 -17.32
CA PHE A 739 19.34 1.55 -16.87
C PHE A 739 19.89 1.28 -15.48
N VAL A 740 19.00 1.30 -14.48
CA VAL A 740 19.36 1.26 -13.07
C VAL A 740 19.05 -0.11 -12.45
N ASN A 741 18.00 -0.78 -12.93
CA ASN A 741 17.42 -1.96 -12.27
C ASN A 741 18.30 -3.23 -12.22
N PRO A 742 19.01 -3.64 -13.29
CA PRO A 742 19.87 -4.84 -13.25
C PRO A 742 20.99 -4.73 -12.21
N LEU A 743 21.57 -3.53 -12.04
CA LEU A 743 22.57 -3.29 -11.01
C LEU A 743 21.95 -3.25 -9.61
N THR A 744 20.77 -2.64 -9.44
CA THR A 744 20.05 -2.66 -8.16
C THR A 744 19.77 -4.10 -7.72
N ALA A 745 19.32 -4.96 -8.62
CA ALA A 745 19.03 -6.36 -8.31
C ALA A 745 20.31 -7.14 -7.92
N VAL A 746 21.39 -6.99 -8.69
CA VAL A 746 22.72 -7.56 -8.39
C VAL A 746 23.25 -7.07 -7.04
N SER A 747 23.11 -5.79 -6.75
CA SER A 747 23.62 -5.19 -5.54
C SER A 747 22.83 -5.63 -4.29
N GLY A 748 21.52 -5.86 -4.42
CA GLY A 748 20.68 -6.45 -3.38
C GLY A 748 21.15 -7.85 -2.99
N VAL A 749 21.58 -8.66 -3.96
CA VAL A 749 22.19 -9.98 -3.72
C VAL A 749 23.43 -9.87 -2.83
N PHE A 750 24.29 -8.88 -3.09
CA PHE A 750 25.50 -8.67 -2.30
C PHE A 750 25.23 -8.05 -0.94
N ALA A 751 24.21 -7.18 -0.81
CA ALA A 751 23.81 -6.59 0.47
C ALA A 751 23.28 -7.65 1.44
N GLN A 752 22.57 -8.65 0.90
CA GLN A 752 22.11 -9.80 1.68
C GLN A 752 23.27 -10.68 2.14
N ALA A 753 24.23 -10.95 1.25
CA ALA A 753 25.45 -11.68 1.59
C ALA A 753 26.28 -11.00 2.68
N ALA A 754 26.20 -9.66 2.75
CA ALA A 754 26.85 -8.84 3.75
C ALA A 754 26.14 -8.83 5.12
N ALA A 755 24.80 -8.95 5.11
CA ALA A 755 23.95 -8.78 6.29
C ALA A 755 23.72 -10.08 7.09
N ALA A 756 24.03 -11.24 6.52
CA ALA A 756 24.03 -12.50 7.27
C ALA A 756 25.17 -12.48 8.32
N ASP A 757 24.79 -12.61 9.58
CA ASP A 757 25.58 -12.46 10.81
C ASP A 757 27.04 -12.96 10.71
N GLY A 758 27.97 -12.04 10.46
CA GLY A 758 29.41 -12.23 10.60
C GLY A 758 30.08 -13.15 9.57
N SER A 759 30.76 -12.53 8.59
CA SER A 759 31.60 -13.17 7.56
C SER A 759 30.86 -14.07 6.59
N VAL A 760 31.24 -13.96 5.32
CA VAL A 760 30.90 -14.96 4.31
C VAL A 760 31.23 -16.35 4.88
N GLU A 761 30.23 -17.23 5.01
CA GLU A 761 30.40 -18.55 5.64
C GLU A 761 31.65 -19.26 5.08
N GLY A 762 32.66 -19.48 5.94
CA GLY A 762 33.87 -20.21 5.61
C GLY A 762 35.16 -19.39 5.40
N LEU A 763 35.19 -18.10 5.75
CA LEU A 763 36.43 -17.30 5.75
C LEU A 763 36.77 -16.78 7.14
N SER A 764 37.80 -17.34 7.77
CA SER A 764 38.32 -16.82 9.04
C SER A 764 39.40 -15.74 8.80
N PRO A 765 39.61 -14.80 9.74
CA PRO A 765 40.74 -13.86 9.69
C PRO A 765 42.11 -14.55 9.57
N GLU A 766 42.23 -15.78 10.08
CA GLU A 766 43.42 -16.65 10.01
C GLU A 766 43.63 -17.23 8.59
N ASP A 767 42.56 -17.42 7.82
CA ASP A 767 42.65 -17.84 6.41
C ASP A 767 43.24 -16.74 5.54
N LEU A 768 42.96 -15.47 5.85
CA LEU A 768 43.45 -14.28 5.13
C LEU A 768 44.95 -13.98 5.38
N GLU A 769 45.56 -14.58 6.40
CA GLU A 769 46.97 -14.37 6.81
C GLU A 769 47.99 -15.11 5.91
N LYS A 770 47.55 -16.08 5.07
CA LYS A 770 48.44 -16.95 4.25
C LYS A 770 48.47 -16.63 2.75
N SER A 771 49.52 -15.96 2.27
CA SER A 771 49.78 -15.62 0.86
C SER A 771 48.64 -14.83 0.18
N LEU A 772 48.92 -13.57 -0.21
CA LEU A 772 47.91 -12.68 -0.79
C LEU A 772 47.18 -13.36 -1.96
N ASP A 773 47.89 -13.99 -2.89
CA ASP A 773 47.33 -14.51 -4.15
C ASP A 773 46.28 -15.63 -3.96
N GLU A 774 46.46 -16.54 -3.01
CA GLU A 774 45.49 -17.64 -2.76
C GLU A 774 44.26 -17.17 -1.96
N ASN A 775 44.37 -16.09 -1.20
CA ASN A 775 43.31 -15.62 -0.29
C ASN A 775 42.32 -14.67 -0.95
N TRP A 776 42.79 -13.83 -1.88
CA TRP A 776 41.89 -13.01 -2.69
C TRP A 776 40.93 -13.89 -3.49
N GLY A 777 41.42 -14.95 -4.14
CA GLY A 777 40.58 -15.89 -4.87
C GLY A 777 39.48 -16.52 -4.01
N LYS A 778 39.78 -16.86 -2.74
CA LYS A 778 38.78 -17.39 -1.79
C LYS A 778 37.76 -16.34 -1.37
N MET A 779 38.18 -15.11 -1.10
CA MET A 779 37.29 -13.99 -0.78
C MET A 779 36.29 -13.73 -1.90
N PHE A 780 36.77 -13.61 -3.14
CA PHE A 780 35.90 -13.46 -4.31
C PHE A 780 34.99 -14.68 -4.46
N THR A 781 35.52 -15.91 -4.41
CA THR A 781 34.71 -17.13 -4.51
C THR A 781 33.56 -17.16 -3.50
N ALA A 782 33.82 -16.78 -2.27
CA ALA A 782 32.85 -16.82 -1.20
C ALA A 782 31.75 -15.76 -1.40
N VAL A 783 32.11 -14.52 -1.73
CA VAL A 783 31.13 -13.45 -2.03
C VAL A 783 30.32 -13.77 -3.29
N MET A 784 30.96 -14.38 -4.30
CA MET A 784 30.32 -14.75 -5.56
C MET A 784 29.43 -15.99 -5.44
N ASN A 785 29.48 -16.74 -4.33
CA ASN A 785 28.50 -17.80 -4.06
C ASN A 785 27.07 -17.25 -3.88
N SER A 786 26.92 -15.97 -3.55
CA SER A 786 25.61 -15.32 -3.44
C SER A 786 24.88 -15.22 -4.78
N ILE A 787 25.61 -15.10 -5.90
CA ILE A 787 25.02 -15.21 -7.24
C ILE A 787 24.46 -16.62 -7.48
N LYS A 788 25.17 -17.67 -7.03
CA LYS A 788 24.69 -19.06 -7.16
C LYS A 788 23.40 -19.26 -6.37
N VAL A 789 23.34 -18.75 -5.13
CA VAL A 789 22.13 -18.80 -4.29
C VAL A 789 20.98 -18.06 -4.97
N THR A 790 21.25 -16.90 -5.56
CA THR A 790 20.23 -16.10 -6.25
C THR A 790 19.70 -16.78 -7.50
N LEU A 791 20.58 -17.30 -8.36
CA LEU A 791 20.18 -18.07 -9.55
C LEU A 791 19.30 -19.26 -9.15
N ASN A 792 19.71 -19.99 -8.11
CA ASN A 792 18.92 -21.09 -7.57
C ASN A 792 17.55 -20.60 -7.04
N ALA A 793 17.53 -19.53 -6.25
CA ALA A 793 16.32 -18.95 -5.67
C ALA A 793 15.33 -18.48 -6.75
N VAL A 794 15.80 -17.71 -7.74
CA VAL A 794 14.97 -17.19 -8.83
C VAL A 794 14.45 -18.33 -9.70
N PHE A 795 15.30 -19.19 -10.24
CA PHE A 795 14.88 -20.18 -11.24
C PHE A 795 14.18 -21.41 -10.65
N ASN A 796 14.47 -21.79 -9.40
CA ASN A 796 13.72 -22.84 -8.70
C ASN A 796 12.56 -22.28 -7.87
N GLY A 797 12.36 -20.97 -7.84
CA GLY A 797 11.24 -20.33 -7.15
C GLY A 797 11.25 -20.56 -5.64
N LYS A 798 12.44 -20.42 -5.04
CA LYS A 798 12.68 -20.53 -3.60
C LYS A 798 13.17 -19.20 -3.08
N LEU A 799 12.93 -18.93 -1.80
CA LEU A 799 13.52 -17.76 -1.16
C LEU A 799 14.97 -18.07 -0.76
N PRO A 800 15.87 -17.08 -0.83
CA PRO A 800 17.11 -17.13 -0.08
C PRO A 800 16.82 -17.27 1.43
N ASN A 801 17.74 -17.88 2.17
CA ASN A 801 17.61 -18.02 3.62
C ASN A 801 17.46 -16.64 4.28
N GLY A 802 16.46 -16.49 5.17
CA GLY A 802 16.21 -15.24 5.90
C GLY A 802 15.15 -14.32 5.27
N TRP A 803 14.71 -14.61 4.04
CA TRP A 803 13.71 -13.81 3.32
C TRP A 803 12.26 -14.27 3.55
N GLU A 804 12.06 -15.32 4.35
CA GLU A 804 10.75 -15.96 4.54
C GLU A 804 9.70 -15.06 5.22
N LYS A 805 10.15 -13.96 5.84
CA LYS A 805 9.30 -12.97 6.51
C LYS A 805 9.10 -11.67 5.72
N GLU A 806 9.87 -11.46 4.64
CA GLU A 806 9.92 -10.18 3.92
C GLU A 806 9.15 -10.21 2.60
N ILE A 807 9.22 -11.34 1.88
CA ILE A 807 8.60 -11.49 0.57
C ILE A 807 8.17 -12.94 0.35
N THR A 808 7.12 -13.16 -0.45
CA THR A 808 6.76 -14.52 -0.87
C THR A 808 7.72 -14.99 -1.97
N PRO A 809 7.95 -16.31 -2.14
CA PRO A 809 8.82 -16.79 -3.21
C PRO A 809 8.33 -16.35 -4.60
N GLU A 810 7.02 -16.21 -4.77
CA GLU A 810 6.41 -15.72 -6.01
C GLU A 810 6.73 -14.26 -6.30
N ASN A 811 6.55 -13.39 -5.30
CA ASN A 811 6.91 -11.97 -5.43
C ASN A 811 8.42 -11.79 -5.58
N TYR A 812 9.23 -12.67 -5.00
CA TYR A 812 10.66 -12.69 -5.21
C TYR A 812 11.01 -12.92 -6.67
N VAL A 813 10.42 -13.93 -7.34
CA VAL A 813 10.65 -14.16 -8.78
C VAL A 813 10.12 -12.99 -9.62
N LYS A 814 8.93 -12.47 -9.31
CA LYS A 814 8.32 -11.34 -10.03
C LYS A 814 9.20 -10.08 -9.99
N MET A 815 9.86 -9.81 -8.86
CA MET A 815 10.79 -8.69 -8.72
C MET A 815 11.89 -8.67 -9.78
N TRP A 816 12.33 -9.83 -10.30
CA TRP A 816 13.41 -9.90 -11.28
C TRP A 816 12.96 -9.78 -12.75
N LEU A 817 11.71 -10.12 -13.06
CA LEU A 817 11.26 -10.35 -14.44
C LEU A 817 10.03 -9.53 -14.84
N LEU A 818 9.28 -8.97 -13.89
CA LEU A 818 7.99 -8.34 -14.16
C LEU A 818 8.10 -7.02 -14.93
N GLU A 819 9.19 -6.28 -14.77
CA GLU A 819 9.35 -4.94 -15.37
C GLU A 819 10.02 -4.95 -16.76
N GLY A 820 10.54 -6.09 -17.22
CA GLY A 820 11.17 -6.18 -18.55
C GLY A 820 12.64 -5.77 -18.58
N ASP A 821 13.30 -5.63 -17.43
CA ASP A 821 14.65 -5.03 -17.34
C ASP A 821 15.75 -5.84 -18.03
N TRP A 822 15.50 -7.14 -18.26
CA TRP A 822 16.48 -8.04 -18.86
C TRP A 822 16.29 -8.22 -20.37
N MET A 823 15.49 -7.35 -21.02
CA MET A 823 15.17 -7.46 -22.45
C MET A 823 16.27 -6.97 -23.42
N ASN A 824 17.32 -6.28 -22.95
CA ASN A 824 18.39 -5.76 -23.82
C ASN A 824 19.79 -6.21 -23.40
N VAL A 825 20.29 -7.27 -24.04
CA VAL A 825 21.60 -7.88 -23.78
C VAL A 825 22.77 -6.89 -23.96
N ALA A 826 22.72 -6.02 -24.98
CA ALA A 826 23.82 -5.08 -25.25
C ALA A 826 24.01 -4.08 -24.11
N VAL A 827 22.91 -3.57 -23.56
CA VAL A 827 22.93 -2.67 -22.40
C VAL A 827 23.34 -3.43 -21.13
N ILE A 828 22.82 -4.65 -20.94
CA ILE A 828 23.19 -5.49 -19.80
C ILE A 828 24.70 -5.73 -19.78
N ASN A 829 25.30 -6.09 -20.92
CA ASN A 829 26.74 -6.32 -21.01
C ASN A 829 27.56 -5.05 -20.68
N GLU A 830 27.18 -3.89 -21.22
CA GLU A 830 27.86 -2.62 -20.89
C GLU A 830 27.78 -2.28 -19.39
N MET A 831 26.63 -2.56 -18.75
CA MET A 831 26.42 -2.33 -17.32
C MET A 831 27.21 -3.32 -16.45
N VAL A 832 27.27 -4.59 -16.86
CA VAL A 832 28.08 -5.62 -16.21
C VAL A 832 29.56 -5.22 -16.25
N ASP A 833 30.05 -4.82 -17.41
CA ASP A 833 31.44 -4.36 -17.57
C ASP A 833 31.74 -3.14 -16.71
N LEU A 834 30.83 -2.16 -16.68
CA LEU A 834 30.97 -0.96 -15.85
C LEU A 834 31.01 -1.31 -14.35
N TYR A 835 30.13 -2.19 -13.88
CA TYR A 835 30.06 -2.62 -12.49
C TYR A 835 31.34 -3.38 -12.08
N VAL A 836 31.77 -4.32 -12.91
CA VAL A 836 32.98 -5.12 -12.67
C VAL A 836 34.22 -4.23 -12.63
N ASN A 837 34.42 -3.37 -13.64
CA ASN A 837 35.59 -2.50 -13.71
C ASN A 837 35.64 -1.50 -12.55
N ASN A 838 34.52 -0.87 -12.20
CA ASN A 838 34.47 0.07 -11.08
C ASN A 838 34.75 -0.61 -9.73
N THR A 839 34.21 -1.82 -9.51
CA THR A 839 34.50 -2.60 -8.30
C THR A 839 35.99 -2.90 -8.19
N GLN A 840 36.60 -3.38 -9.28
CA GLN A 840 38.02 -3.73 -9.33
C GLN A 840 38.91 -2.50 -9.09
N ASP A 841 38.61 -1.38 -9.74
CA ASP A 841 39.41 -0.16 -9.62
C ASP A 841 39.29 0.45 -8.22
N ARG A 842 38.10 0.48 -7.63
CA ARG A 842 37.90 1.01 -6.27
C ARG A 842 38.54 0.15 -5.20
N PHE A 843 38.53 -1.15 -5.41
CA PHE A 843 39.25 -2.06 -4.55
C PHE A 843 40.77 -1.86 -4.66
N ALA A 844 41.31 -1.68 -5.87
CA ALA A 844 42.72 -1.39 -6.08
C ALA A 844 43.14 -0.01 -5.50
N GLU A 845 42.27 0.99 -5.58
CA GLU A 845 42.44 2.28 -4.89
C GLU A 845 42.62 2.07 -3.39
N PHE A 846 41.67 1.39 -2.74
CA PHE A 846 41.74 1.13 -1.30
C PHE A 846 43.01 0.37 -0.91
N ALA A 847 43.36 -0.68 -1.66
CA ALA A 847 44.58 -1.45 -1.45
C ALA A 847 45.84 -0.57 -1.53
N THR A 848 45.88 0.38 -2.47
CA THR A 848 46.98 1.33 -2.63
C THR A 848 47.08 2.28 -1.44
N VAL A 849 45.95 2.78 -0.90
CA VAL A 849 45.94 3.61 0.33
C VAL A 849 46.48 2.82 1.52
N ARG A 850 46.08 1.55 1.68
CA ARG A 850 46.57 0.70 2.77
C ARG A 850 48.06 0.39 2.65
N ALA A 851 48.55 0.12 1.43
CA ALA A 851 49.97 -0.01 1.16
C ALA A 851 50.75 1.25 1.54
N MET A 852 50.25 2.44 1.18
CA MET A 852 50.88 3.70 1.56
C MET A 852 50.83 3.95 3.08
N LYS A 853 49.76 3.51 3.77
CA LYS A 853 49.59 3.69 5.23
C LYS A 853 50.55 2.82 6.05
N SER A 854 50.97 1.65 5.55
CA SER A 854 51.90 0.75 6.25
C SER A 854 53.31 1.31 6.42
N ARG A 855 53.67 2.34 5.63
CA ARG A 855 54.94 3.07 5.68
C ARG A 855 56.20 2.20 5.51
N ASN A 856 56.06 0.99 4.98
CA ASN A 856 57.19 0.07 4.85
C ASN A 856 58.10 0.37 3.64
N LYS A 857 57.64 1.20 2.70
CA LYS A 857 58.44 1.72 1.58
C LYS A 857 58.92 3.15 1.80
N GLU A 858 57.99 4.06 2.03
CA GLU A 858 58.25 5.48 2.34
C GLU A 858 57.21 5.99 3.36
N ASN A 859 57.51 7.10 4.04
CA ASN A 859 56.56 7.76 4.94
C ASN A 859 55.60 8.67 4.15
N TYR A 860 54.62 8.07 3.49
CA TYR A 860 53.60 8.79 2.72
C TYR A 860 52.70 9.66 3.62
N SER A 861 52.29 10.84 3.14
CA SER A 861 51.51 11.81 3.92
C SER A 861 50.71 12.77 3.05
N LEU A 862 49.63 13.32 3.62
CA LEU A 862 48.93 14.48 3.07
C LEU A 862 49.67 15.76 3.48
N LEU A 863 50.15 16.52 2.50
CA LEU A 863 50.77 17.82 2.71
C LEU A 863 49.68 18.89 2.80
N VAL A 864 49.67 19.66 3.90
CA VAL A 864 48.71 20.74 4.17
C VAL A 864 49.44 22.06 4.39
N ALA A 865 49.04 23.12 3.68
CA ALA A 865 49.56 24.47 3.86
C ALA A 865 48.41 25.48 4.04
N PRO A 866 48.37 26.27 5.12
CA PRO A 866 47.34 27.29 5.28
C PRO A 866 47.53 28.42 4.25
N ARG A 867 46.44 29.14 3.96
CA ARG A 867 46.43 30.28 3.03
C ARG A 867 47.44 31.38 3.39
N SER A 868 47.74 31.54 4.69
CA SER A 868 48.75 32.48 5.19
C SER A 868 50.16 32.16 4.67
N CYS A 869 50.41 30.90 4.30
CA CYS A 869 51.65 30.44 3.72
C CYS A 869 51.59 30.34 2.19
N ILE A 870 50.59 29.63 1.64
CA ILE A 870 50.42 29.44 0.19
C ILE A 870 49.07 30.00 -0.22
N SER A 871 49.08 31.08 -1.01
CA SER A 871 47.85 31.66 -1.56
C SER A 871 47.15 30.69 -2.53
N GLU A 872 45.86 30.90 -2.76
CA GLU A 872 45.10 30.12 -3.73
C GLU A 872 45.72 30.19 -5.14
N GLU A 873 46.14 31.38 -5.60
CA GLU A 873 46.76 31.51 -6.92
C GLU A 873 48.08 30.75 -7.00
N LYS A 874 48.86 30.77 -5.90
CA LYS A 874 50.13 30.03 -5.86
C LYS A 874 49.89 28.52 -5.82
N CYS A 875 48.90 28.06 -5.05
CA CYS A 875 48.52 26.65 -4.95
C CYS A 875 48.19 26.06 -6.33
N LYS A 876 47.43 26.80 -7.15
CA LYS A 876 47.06 26.42 -8.52
C LYS A 876 48.26 26.26 -9.48
N THR A 877 49.45 26.76 -9.12
CA THR A 877 50.68 26.58 -9.93
C THR A 877 51.38 25.25 -9.67
N PHE A 878 51.02 24.52 -8.61
CA PHE A 878 51.65 23.24 -8.26
C PHE A 878 50.86 22.07 -8.87
N ASP A 879 51.51 21.27 -9.72
CA ASP A 879 50.92 20.06 -10.32
C ASP A 879 50.42 19.06 -9.25
N GLY A 880 49.16 18.63 -9.32
CA GLY A 880 48.57 17.72 -8.34
C GLY A 880 48.28 18.35 -6.96
N ALA A 881 48.32 19.68 -6.83
CA ALA A 881 47.84 20.37 -5.64
C ALA A 881 46.40 20.90 -5.82
N TYR A 882 45.66 20.98 -4.71
CA TYR A 882 44.27 21.43 -4.69
C TYR A 882 44.01 22.38 -3.52
N PHE A 883 43.35 23.52 -3.80
CA PHE A 883 43.03 24.50 -2.77
C PHE A 883 41.61 24.28 -2.23
N TYR A 884 41.48 24.04 -0.93
CA TYR A 884 40.24 23.70 -0.27
C TYR A 884 40.18 24.24 1.18
N LYS A 885 39.05 24.85 1.57
CA LYS A 885 38.83 25.45 2.92
C LYS A 885 40.03 26.25 3.44
N ASP A 886 40.54 27.19 2.63
CA ASP A 886 41.72 28.03 2.94
C ASP A 886 43.04 27.27 3.15
N HIS A 887 43.17 26.07 2.60
CA HIS A 887 44.40 25.28 2.63
C HIS A 887 44.80 24.80 1.22
N CYS A 888 46.10 24.77 0.94
CA CYS A 888 46.66 24.08 -0.21
C CYS A 888 47.04 22.64 0.17
N LEU A 889 46.49 21.67 -0.54
CA LEU A 889 46.62 20.23 -0.28
C LEU A 889 47.43 19.56 -1.39
N ALA A 890 48.30 18.61 -1.06
CA ALA A 890 48.96 17.72 -2.03
C ALA A 890 49.39 16.40 -1.36
N PHE A 891 49.54 15.32 -2.14
CA PHE A 891 50.18 14.10 -1.64
C PHE A 891 51.70 14.20 -1.70
N GLY A 892 52.37 13.52 -0.78
CA GLY A 892 53.82 13.53 -0.68
C GLY A 892 54.36 12.47 0.27
N TRP A 893 55.63 12.58 0.59
CA TRP A 893 56.30 11.72 1.55
C TRP A 893 57.30 12.49 2.41
N GLN A 894 57.73 11.88 3.52
CA GLN A 894 58.80 12.41 4.37
C GLN A 894 60.12 11.71 4.07
N ALA A 895 61.14 12.50 3.74
CA ALA A 895 62.51 12.01 3.63
C ALA A 895 63.27 12.25 4.95
N ILE A 896 63.85 11.18 5.52
CA ILE A 896 64.77 11.26 6.66
C ILE A 896 66.19 11.39 6.11
N ALA A 897 66.72 12.61 6.05
CA ALA A 897 68.12 12.84 5.74
C ALA A 897 68.97 12.62 7.01
N ARG A 898 70.00 11.77 6.92
CA ARG A 898 70.80 11.29 8.06
C ARG A 898 71.40 12.37 8.99
N MET A 899 71.39 13.67 8.63
CA MET A 899 71.85 14.79 9.47
C MET A 899 71.10 16.13 9.25
N THR A 900 69.86 16.15 8.73
CA THR A 900 69.08 17.39 8.43
C THR A 900 67.60 17.24 8.85
N PRO A 901 66.85 18.35 9.06
CA PRO A 901 65.47 18.28 9.53
C PRO A 901 64.58 17.54 8.51
N ILE A 902 63.57 16.82 9.01
CA ILE A 902 62.62 16.06 8.18
C ILE A 902 62.06 16.97 7.06
N ILE A 903 62.27 16.52 5.83
CA ILE A 903 61.87 17.22 4.60
C ILE A 903 60.60 16.58 4.07
N SER A 904 59.55 17.37 3.90
CA SER A 904 58.31 16.93 3.23
C SER A 904 58.47 17.17 1.72
N VAL A 905 58.45 16.10 0.93
CA VAL A 905 58.57 16.14 -0.53
C VAL A 905 57.19 15.91 -1.14
N ARG A 906 56.78 16.80 -2.05
CA ARG A 906 55.53 16.66 -2.81
C ARG A 906 55.74 15.67 -3.96
N PHE A 907 54.71 14.92 -4.29
CA PHE A 907 54.69 14.12 -5.53
C PHE A 907 54.84 15.02 -6.77
N GLU A 908 55.75 14.67 -7.68
CA GLU A 908 55.98 15.41 -8.92
C GLU A 908 56.02 14.48 -10.14
N SER A 909 55.52 14.97 -11.29
CA SER A 909 55.65 14.35 -12.62
C SER A 909 55.45 12.83 -12.68
N LYS A 910 56.53 12.04 -12.53
CA LYS A 910 56.49 10.58 -12.59
C LYS A 910 55.66 9.99 -11.45
N ASP A 911 55.80 10.51 -10.24
CA ASP A 911 55.07 10.02 -9.05
C ASP A 911 53.57 10.26 -9.22
N LEU A 912 53.19 11.43 -9.76
CA LEU A 912 51.80 11.75 -10.05
C LEU A 912 51.25 10.92 -11.21
N THR A 913 52.06 10.61 -12.22
CA THR A 913 51.65 9.73 -13.33
C THR A 913 51.39 8.31 -12.84
N GLU A 914 52.30 7.77 -12.03
CA GLU A 914 52.16 6.43 -11.43
C GLU A 914 50.97 6.38 -10.47
N LEU A 915 50.80 7.42 -9.64
CA LEU A 915 49.70 7.50 -8.71
C LEU A 915 48.34 7.65 -9.40
N ARG A 916 48.25 8.43 -10.49
CA ARG A 916 47.02 8.57 -11.30
C ARG A 916 46.60 7.28 -11.98
N HIS A 917 47.50 6.30 -12.14
CA HIS A 917 47.15 4.98 -12.65
C HIS A 917 46.24 4.23 -11.67
N TYR A 918 46.46 4.42 -10.37
CA TYR A 918 45.64 3.81 -9.32
C TYR A 918 44.55 4.75 -8.82
N PHE A 919 44.78 6.06 -8.76
CA PHE A 919 43.87 7.09 -8.23
C PHE A 919 43.50 8.15 -9.27
N PRO A 920 42.42 7.97 -10.03
CA PRO A 920 42.02 8.94 -11.06
C PRO A 920 41.52 10.27 -10.47
N ASP A 921 40.74 10.23 -9.37
CA ASP A 921 40.20 11.43 -8.69
C ASP A 921 41.11 11.91 -7.56
N MET A 922 42.26 12.45 -7.95
CA MET A 922 43.28 13.00 -7.04
C MET A 922 42.73 14.09 -6.11
N ASN A 923 41.87 14.98 -6.62
CA ASN A 923 41.34 16.10 -5.84
C ASN A 923 40.33 15.62 -4.80
N GLY A 924 39.44 14.70 -5.19
CA GLY A 924 38.51 14.05 -4.25
C GLY A 924 39.25 13.32 -3.13
N GLY A 925 40.34 12.62 -3.45
CA GLY A 925 41.16 11.94 -2.44
C GLY A 925 41.83 12.89 -1.45
N LEU A 926 42.37 14.03 -1.93
CA LEU A 926 42.94 15.08 -1.07
C LEU A 926 41.91 15.66 -0.11
N VAL A 927 40.71 15.97 -0.60
CA VAL A 927 39.62 16.50 0.21
C VAL A 927 39.14 15.48 1.24
N ASN A 928 38.97 14.21 0.83
CA ASN A 928 38.55 13.13 1.70
C ASN A 928 39.54 12.91 2.86
N ASN A 929 40.85 12.90 2.56
CA ASN A 929 41.87 12.75 3.57
C ASN A 929 41.95 13.96 4.51
N PHE A 930 41.79 15.18 3.99
CA PHE A 930 41.80 16.40 4.81
C PHE A 930 40.62 16.42 5.79
N ASP A 931 39.41 16.10 5.31
CA ASP A 931 38.21 16.07 6.16
C ASP A 931 38.20 14.87 7.14
N CYS A 932 39.06 13.87 6.93
CA CYS A 932 39.26 12.73 7.84
C CYS A 932 40.03 13.10 9.12
N ALA A 933 40.75 14.22 9.14
CA ALA A 933 41.63 14.62 10.25
C ALA A 933 41.01 15.75 11.10
N PRO A 934 39.97 15.48 11.93
CA PRO A 934 39.20 16.52 12.61
C PRO A 934 40.06 17.37 13.54
N TYR A 935 40.93 16.74 14.34
CA TYR A 935 41.82 17.46 15.27
C TYR A 935 42.77 18.40 14.54
N ALA A 936 43.44 17.90 13.50
CA ALA A 936 44.38 18.71 12.73
C ALA A 936 43.72 19.85 11.95
N ARG A 937 42.44 19.70 11.58
CA ARG A 937 41.63 20.75 10.95
C ARG A 937 41.19 21.83 11.95
N GLU A 938 40.86 21.44 13.17
CA GLU A 938 40.37 22.35 14.23
C GLU A 938 41.51 23.06 14.95
N HIS A 939 42.71 22.47 14.96
CA HIS A 939 43.92 23.02 15.57
C HIS A 939 45.06 23.24 14.56
N PRO A 940 44.85 24.02 13.49
CA PRO A 940 45.83 24.14 12.41
C PRO A 940 47.12 24.84 12.85
N GLU A 941 47.08 25.71 13.85
CA GLU A 941 48.30 26.35 14.40
C GLU A 941 49.11 25.40 15.29
N GLU A 942 48.47 24.43 15.94
CA GLU A 942 49.18 23.42 16.75
C GLU A 942 49.77 22.32 15.87
N CYS A 943 49.02 21.91 14.84
CA CYS A 943 49.42 20.84 13.94
C CYS A 943 50.28 21.33 12.76
N TYR A 944 50.16 22.61 12.38
CA TYR A 944 50.84 23.21 11.22
C TYR A 944 51.50 24.58 11.50
N GLY A 945 51.49 25.10 12.73
CA GLY A 945 52.18 26.36 13.10
C GLY A 945 53.63 26.11 13.50
N GLY A 946 54.55 26.81 12.84
CA GLY A 946 55.96 26.45 12.83
C GLY A 946 56.73 26.66 14.14
N SER A 947 57.30 25.57 14.66
CA SER A 947 58.66 25.55 15.22
C SER A 947 59.14 24.11 15.46
N GLY A 948 59.52 23.41 14.39
CA GLY A 948 60.21 22.11 14.47
C GLY A 948 59.34 20.93 14.92
N PHE A 949 59.72 19.72 14.50
CA PHE A 949 59.02 18.47 14.81
C PHE A 949 58.93 18.12 16.32
N ASN A 950 59.58 18.89 17.19
CA ASN A 950 59.60 18.66 18.63
C ASN A 950 58.48 19.48 19.29
N GLY A 951 57.32 18.86 19.48
CA GLY A 951 56.19 19.47 20.19
C GLY A 951 54.82 19.32 19.52
N ARG A 952 54.73 18.63 18.38
CA ARG A 952 53.44 18.33 17.74
C ARG A 952 52.65 17.32 18.59
N PRO A 953 51.39 17.60 18.96
CA PRO A 953 50.50 16.63 19.61
C PRO A 953 50.36 15.34 18.78
N GLU A 954 50.30 14.19 19.44
CA GLU A 954 50.15 12.88 18.78
C GLU A 954 48.81 12.77 18.04
N GLU A 955 47.79 13.43 18.59
CA GLU A 955 46.43 13.60 18.08
C GLU A 955 46.39 14.26 16.69
N CYS A 956 47.42 15.03 16.33
CA CYS A 956 47.53 15.60 14.99
C CYS A 956 47.84 14.55 13.91
N ALA A 957 48.30 13.36 14.28
CA ALA A 957 48.60 12.24 13.37
C ALA A 957 47.61 11.07 13.51
N GLU A 958 46.72 11.11 14.51
CA GLU A 958 45.65 10.14 14.70
C GLU A 958 44.54 10.33 13.66
N LEU A 959 44.22 9.26 12.93
CA LEU A 959 43.17 9.26 11.92
C LEU A 959 42.21 8.11 12.16
N PRO A 960 40.89 8.34 12.07
CA PRO A 960 39.90 7.27 12.15
C PRO A 960 40.13 6.19 11.08
N GLU A 961 39.66 4.97 11.37
CA GLU A 961 39.55 3.95 10.33
C GLU A 961 38.49 4.35 9.27
N PRO A 962 38.67 3.93 8.02
CA PRO A 962 37.75 4.24 6.93
C PRO A 962 36.33 3.76 7.24
N GLN A 963 35.34 4.58 6.92
CA GLN A 963 33.96 4.12 6.90
C GLN A 963 33.76 3.16 5.73
N ILE A 964 33.04 2.07 5.98
CA ILE A 964 32.64 1.12 4.94
C ILE A 964 31.67 1.85 4.00
N PRO A 965 31.88 1.78 2.67
CA PRO A 965 30.99 2.38 1.69
C PRO A 965 29.55 1.91 1.89
N THR A 966 28.62 2.83 1.74
CA THR A 966 27.17 2.61 1.81
C THR A 966 26.51 3.02 0.50
N HIS A 967 25.22 2.75 0.33
CA HIS A 967 24.47 3.14 -0.86
C HIS A 967 24.50 4.66 -1.14
N ASP A 968 24.63 5.49 -0.09
CA ASP A 968 24.71 6.96 -0.19
C ASP A 968 26.03 7.48 -0.79
N ASP A 969 27.04 6.62 -0.91
CA ASP A 969 28.39 6.98 -1.35
C ASP A 969 28.57 6.91 -2.88
N LEU A 970 27.48 6.81 -3.66
CA LEU A 970 27.56 6.71 -5.13
C LEU A 970 27.38 7.99 -5.92
N ASN A 971 28.07 8.04 -7.07
CA ASN A 971 27.81 8.98 -8.16
C ASN A 971 28.17 8.34 -9.52
N ILE A 972 27.18 8.21 -10.43
CA ILE A 972 27.36 7.56 -11.75
C ILE A 972 28.24 8.38 -12.70
N LYS A 973 28.44 9.67 -12.43
CA LYS A 973 29.35 10.56 -13.19
C LYS A 973 30.74 10.65 -12.56
N ASN A 974 30.92 10.22 -11.31
CA ASN A 974 32.22 10.20 -10.62
C ASN A 974 32.28 9.01 -9.65
N PRO A 975 33.13 7.99 -9.87
CA PRO A 975 32.75 6.59 -9.65
C PRO A 975 32.49 6.14 -8.20
N MET A 976 32.69 6.98 -7.18
CA MET A 976 32.05 6.94 -5.86
C MET A 976 32.37 8.27 -5.18
N LYS A 977 31.44 8.84 -4.41
CA LYS A 977 31.81 9.82 -3.40
C LYS A 977 32.58 9.06 -2.33
N TYR A 978 33.85 9.40 -2.13
CA TYR A 978 34.67 8.70 -1.16
C TYR A 978 33.98 8.67 0.21
N PRO A 979 33.72 7.48 0.81
CA PRO A 979 33.18 7.41 2.15
C PRO A 979 34.17 8.08 3.12
N ARG A 980 33.69 8.49 4.28
CA ARG A 980 34.53 9.25 5.22
C ARG A 980 35.80 8.45 5.54
N CYS A 981 36.95 9.11 5.49
CA CYS A 981 38.25 8.50 5.79
C CYS A 981 38.68 7.36 4.85
N PHE A 982 38.09 7.24 3.65
CA PHE A 982 38.59 6.32 2.62
C PHE A 982 40.08 6.52 2.34
N PHE A 983 40.50 7.78 2.28
CA PHE A 983 41.90 8.18 2.39
C PHE A 983 42.17 8.65 3.81
N ASN A 984 43.16 8.05 4.46
CA ASN A 984 43.55 8.40 5.82
C ASN A 984 45.07 8.34 5.99
N LEU A 985 45.80 9.02 5.11
CA LEU A 985 47.24 9.22 5.29
C LEU A 985 47.49 10.34 6.30
N PRO A 986 48.54 10.23 7.15
CA PRO A 986 48.91 11.25 8.13
C PRO A 986 49.09 12.63 7.47
N THR A 987 48.62 13.68 8.14
CA THR A 987 48.77 15.04 7.63
C THR A 987 50.08 15.67 8.09
N ILE A 988 50.76 16.44 7.24
CA ILE A 988 52.02 17.12 7.57
C ILE A 988 52.08 18.50 6.89
N GLN A 989 52.81 19.45 7.46
CA GLN A 989 52.94 20.79 6.87
C GLN A 989 53.84 20.79 5.62
N TRP A 990 53.54 21.65 4.63
CA TRP A 990 54.44 21.87 3.49
C TRP A 990 55.77 22.51 3.93
N GLN A 991 56.88 22.04 3.35
CA GLN A 991 58.20 22.62 3.59
C GLN A 991 58.29 24.10 3.24
N GLN A 992 57.53 24.57 2.24
CA GLN A 992 57.50 25.98 1.81
C GLN A 992 56.88 26.92 2.86
N CYS A 993 56.30 26.37 3.93
CA CYS A 993 55.75 27.11 5.07
C CYS A 993 56.69 27.19 6.27
N LYS A 994 57.89 26.61 6.17
CA LYS A 994 58.92 26.65 7.21
C LYS A 994 59.85 27.85 7.06
#